data_AF-A0A356NPR9-F1
#
_entry.id   AF-A0A356NPR9-F1
#
_cell.length_a   1.000
_cell.length_b   1.000
_cell.length_c   1.000
_cell.angle_alpha   90.00
_cell.angle_beta   90.00
_cell.angle_gamma   90.00
#
_symmetry.space_group_name_H-M   'P 1'
#
loop_
_entity.id
_entity.type
_entity.pdbx_description
1 polymer ?
#
loop_
_entity_poly.entity_id
_entity_poly.type
_entity_poly.pdbx_seq_one_letter_code
_entity_poly.pdbx_strand_id
1 'polypeptide(L)'
;GSPADGIELIPDPSNQASARFAGPGWYDIEVTTEDSHGNMATSTRQASVFGRHGFSDFSGLRLDPWWTIEQGKMADNQPEGVWFSLEDKPGHLTISMNGHEAHPWKQNQPNFPFISRSIPKKTDWSLHAKIALDSNLDQNFWTGLMAIVQENGQDVYYGIGLEGGDRLKVARKTKNGSILTIGRINLDIPEATMRIRRSENTLRFETGKSGEWQTITTKNLPTNASASKGGVFMSAEQAVSADANVDFAMLVDPALTSDLVLAVRPTEIMYHPADASGVEFIELTNVGENTLDLAGGEFIQGIRYQFAPTSLQPQERIVIAGDRNAFLAFYGEADIRLAEGSFDGRLADEGERVTFVDADGNVVFSVNYNDSGDWPKRADGFGSSLQVVKLRGDFNNPDHWTASQEVNGTPGVEGQTSPQAIVINEVLTHTDPPFEDAIELYNTSDAPVNIGRWFLSDNSNNYEKYQIPVNTVIASKGFYVAYQRDFFASNPRVPFALNSAFGDEVHLTQSDAEGNAMAFVDTIAFPAAENGRSMGRFPDGSESIRTLEYQTFGTQLSNSDAPENLDLFVLGAGAPNAEPFVGSVAVSRIMYHPTFGNDEYFELRNLKNREVALFDPNIPQNTWRIRGGVDLDLPTGIIIPPLGRLIVTELEPDVYRSKYEISNAVTIMGPYEGKLDNNGETIRLLRPDSPVMAPDPDAGFVPYLYVDEVKYNNELPWPRAADGLGAGLQRIDLRIDGSDAGNWTSFLPGVGTKDDLDEDGMSDVWEKLFGFDPSDASDAFLDTDGDGSLNIEEFLAQTDPTNAESTLRLDSLSLSDDGNQAIVRFQAQSGVTYAIETTAFIQSNAWKEIARTTPTSAPDLLEISLDIIEPLHQFYRLKVIE
;
A
#
# COMPACT_ATOMS: atom_id res chain seq x y z
N GLY A 1 -17.25 -3.20 39.22
CA GLY A 1 -16.81 -4.58 39.51
C GLY A 1 -15.56 -4.53 40.36
N SER A 2 -15.37 -5.52 41.23
CA SER A 2 -14.07 -5.77 41.88
C SER A 2 -13.03 -6.13 40.79
N PRO A 3 -11.74 -5.80 40.93
CA PRO A 3 -10.67 -6.08 39.94
C PRO A 3 -10.40 -7.57 39.63
N ALA A 4 -11.25 -8.50 40.07
CA ALA A 4 -10.98 -9.93 40.02
C ALA A 4 -11.26 -10.58 38.66
N ASP A 5 -11.99 -9.92 37.74
CA ASP A 5 -12.47 -10.53 36.48
C ASP A 5 -11.77 -10.00 35.22
N GLY A 6 -10.65 -9.27 35.34
CA GLY A 6 -9.91 -8.77 34.17
C GLY A 6 -10.66 -7.73 33.34
N ILE A 7 -11.58 -6.97 33.96
CA ILE A 7 -12.29 -5.84 33.36
C ILE A 7 -12.05 -4.58 34.20
N GLU A 8 -11.60 -3.51 33.55
CA GLU A 8 -11.55 -2.16 34.13
C GLU A 8 -12.72 -1.33 33.59
N LEU A 9 -13.56 -0.80 34.50
CA LEU A 9 -14.64 0.11 34.15
C LEU A 9 -14.18 1.56 34.38
N ILE A 10 -14.24 2.38 33.33
CA ILE A 10 -13.87 3.78 33.35
C ILE A 10 -15.16 4.61 33.29
N PRO A 11 -15.54 5.31 34.40
CA PRO A 11 -16.71 6.16 34.42
C PRO A 11 -16.50 7.42 33.58
N ASP A 12 -17.51 7.83 32.82
CA ASP A 12 -17.53 9.10 32.08
C ASP A 12 -18.59 10.05 32.70
N PRO A 13 -18.30 11.37 32.86
CA PRO A 13 -19.26 12.35 33.37
C PRO A 13 -20.55 12.53 32.53
N SER A 14 -20.67 11.92 31.35
CA SER A 14 -21.80 12.05 30.41
C SER A 14 -22.87 10.94 30.49
N ASN A 15 -23.01 10.23 31.62
CA ASN A 15 -23.83 9.01 31.76
C ASN A 15 -23.39 7.86 30.83
N GLN A 16 -22.10 7.82 30.47
CA GLN A 16 -21.48 6.72 29.75
C GLN A 16 -20.47 6.01 30.65
N ALA A 17 -20.19 4.74 30.34
CA ALA A 17 -19.12 3.99 30.99
C ALA A 17 -18.38 3.19 29.91
N SER A 18 -17.05 3.27 29.92
CA SER A 18 -16.20 2.47 29.03
C SER A 18 -15.66 1.26 29.80
N ALA A 19 -15.50 0.13 29.12
CA ALA A 19 -14.90 -1.08 29.67
C ALA A 19 -13.61 -1.42 28.91
N ARG A 20 -12.54 -1.75 29.64
CA ARG A 20 -11.32 -2.34 29.09
C ARG A 20 -11.21 -3.78 29.57
N PHE A 21 -10.83 -4.67 28.67
CA PHE A 21 -10.72 -6.11 28.94
C PHE A 21 -9.26 -6.54 28.87
N ALA A 22 -8.83 -7.38 29.82
CA ALA A 22 -7.45 -7.83 29.92
C ALA A 22 -7.09 -8.96 28.94
N GLY A 23 -8.08 -9.61 28.33
CA GLY A 23 -7.85 -10.69 27.36
C GLY A 23 -9.13 -11.12 26.64
N PRO A 24 -9.04 -12.11 25.75
CA PRO A 24 -10.19 -12.68 25.07
C PRO A 24 -11.10 -13.43 26.05
N GLY A 25 -12.40 -13.39 25.81
CA GLY A 25 -13.37 -14.05 26.68
C GLY A 25 -14.81 -13.59 26.48
N TRP A 26 -15.71 -14.13 27.30
CA TRP A 26 -17.09 -13.67 27.39
C TRP A 26 -17.33 -13.08 28.77
N TYR A 27 -17.70 -11.81 28.78
CA TYR A 27 -17.82 -11.03 30.00
C TYR A 27 -19.26 -10.59 30.18
N ASP A 28 -19.87 -10.96 31.30
CA ASP A 28 -21.19 -10.48 31.67
C ASP A 28 -21.05 -9.08 32.28
N ILE A 29 -21.68 -8.10 31.63
CA ILE A 29 -21.76 -6.71 32.05
C ILE A 29 -23.14 -6.48 32.63
N GLU A 30 -23.20 -6.24 33.92
CA GLU A 30 -24.42 -5.95 34.66
C GLU A 30 -24.51 -4.45 34.97
N VAL A 31 -25.55 -3.80 34.47
CA VAL A 31 -25.84 -2.39 34.74
C VAL A 31 -27.05 -2.33 35.66
N THR A 32 -26.89 -1.75 36.84
CA THR A 32 -27.99 -1.51 37.78
C THR A 32 -28.23 -0.02 37.91
N THR A 33 -29.49 0.39 37.76
CA THR A 33 -29.97 1.78 37.89
C THR A 33 -30.94 1.87 39.06
N GLU A 34 -30.86 2.97 39.82
CA GLU A 34 -31.78 3.28 40.93
C GLU A 34 -32.64 4.48 40.55
N ASP A 35 -33.96 4.38 40.68
CA ASP A 35 -34.85 5.52 40.52
C ASP A 35 -34.87 6.43 41.78
N SER A 36 -35.52 7.58 41.69
CA SER A 36 -35.63 8.53 42.81
C SER A 36 -36.41 8.01 44.03
N HIS A 37 -37.04 6.83 43.94
CA HIS A 37 -37.79 6.17 45.00
C HIS A 37 -37.03 4.97 45.58
N GLY A 38 -35.80 4.71 45.14
CA GLY A 38 -34.97 3.58 45.57
C GLY A 38 -35.30 2.26 44.89
N ASN A 39 -36.06 2.26 43.79
CA ASN A 39 -36.30 1.05 43.02
C ASN A 39 -35.11 0.79 42.10
N MET A 40 -34.60 -0.44 42.16
CA MET A 40 -33.48 -0.88 41.32
C MET A 40 -33.99 -1.60 40.07
N ALA A 41 -33.39 -1.31 38.93
CA ALA A 41 -33.54 -2.05 37.68
C ALA A 41 -32.17 -2.50 37.18
N THR A 42 -32.03 -3.79 36.93
CA THR A 42 -30.77 -4.41 36.50
C THR A 42 -30.92 -5.00 35.10
N SER A 43 -29.93 -4.75 34.25
CA SER A 43 -29.83 -5.28 32.90
C SER A 43 -28.47 -5.93 32.70
N THR A 44 -28.44 -7.15 32.18
CA THR A 44 -27.21 -7.88 31.87
C THR A 44 -27.00 -7.96 30.37
N ARG A 45 -25.78 -7.73 29.91
CA ARG A 45 -25.32 -7.87 28.52
C ARG A 45 -24.04 -8.67 28.52
N GLN A 46 -23.77 -9.43 27.46
CA GLN A 46 -22.49 -10.13 27.33
C GLN A 46 -21.63 -9.47 26.26
N ALA A 47 -20.42 -9.07 26.65
CA ALA A 47 -19.36 -8.68 25.71
C ALA A 47 -18.56 -9.92 25.30
N SER A 48 -18.33 -10.08 24.00
CA SER A 48 -17.47 -11.13 23.45
C SER A 48 -16.19 -10.46 22.96
N VAL A 49 -15.09 -10.77 23.62
CA VAL A 49 -13.79 -10.15 23.39
C VAL A 49 -12.92 -11.20 22.71
N PHE A 50 -12.34 -10.83 21.57
CA PHE A 50 -11.52 -11.70 20.76
C PHE A 50 -10.04 -11.31 20.88
N GLY A 51 -9.15 -12.28 20.61
CA GLY A 51 -7.72 -12.02 20.49
C GLY A 51 -7.37 -11.50 19.09
N ARG A 52 -6.10 -11.15 18.87
CA ARG A 52 -5.60 -10.55 17.63
C ARG A 52 -6.10 -11.20 16.32
N HIS A 53 -6.25 -12.53 16.28
CA HIS A 53 -6.66 -13.29 15.09
C HIS A 53 -8.10 -13.78 15.16
N GLY A 54 -8.88 -13.26 16.10
CA GLY A 54 -10.19 -13.79 16.44
C GLY A 54 -11.35 -13.13 15.70
N PHE A 55 -11.16 -12.10 14.88
CA PHE A 55 -12.25 -11.36 14.25
C PHE A 55 -11.98 -11.11 12.77
N SER A 56 -12.99 -11.37 11.95
CA SER A 56 -13.04 -11.13 10.52
C SER A 56 -14.28 -10.27 10.24
N ASP A 57 -14.05 -9.04 9.79
CA ASP A 57 -15.10 -8.12 9.31
C ASP A 57 -15.32 -8.22 7.80
N PHE A 58 -14.45 -8.97 7.09
CA PHE A 58 -14.54 -9.18 5.64
C PHE A 58 -14.51 -7.88 4.83
N SER A 59 -13.82 -6.85 5.33
CA SER A 59 -13.65 -5.57 4.63
C SER A 59 -12.49 -5.59 3.61
N GLY A 60 -11.52 -6.50 3.77
CA GLY A 60 -10.39 -6.64 2.86
C GLY A 60 -10.69 -7.45 1.59
N LEU A 61 -9.84 -7.30 0.57
CA LEU A 61 -9.92 -8.03 -0.71
C LEU A 61 -9.42 -9.48 -0.63
N ARG A 62 -8.76 -9.85 0.47
CA ARG A 62 -8.27 -11.21 0.73
C ARG A 62 -8.88 -11.72 2.02
N LEU A 63 -9.21 -13.01 2.02
CA LEU A 63 -9.59 -13.69 3.25
C LEU A 63 -8.46 -13.58 4.26
N ASP A 64 -8.83 -13.34 5.52
CA ASP A 64 -7.85 -13.41 6.60
C ASP A 64 -7.10 -14.75 6.57
N PRO A 65 -5.80 -14.76 6.88
CA PRO A 65 -4.91 -15.90 6.64
C PRO A 65 -5.27 -17.15 7.45
N TRP A 66 -6.13 -17.02 8.47
CA TRP A 66 -6.62 -18.14 9.27
C TRP A 66 -7.82 -18.88 8.65
N TRP A 67 -8.39 -18.38 7.56
CA TRP A 67 -9.44 -19.09 6.82
C TRP A 67 -8.87 -20.05 5.78
N THR A 68 -9.61 -21.12 5.53
CA THR A 68 -9.31 -22.16 4.56
C THR A 68 -10.61 -22.48 3.81
N ILE A 69 -10.60 -22.28 2.50
CA ILE A 69 -11.70 -22.71 1.63
C ILE A 69 -11.63 -24.23 1.53
N GLU A 70 -12.58 -24.92 2.14
CA GLU A 70 -12.58 -26.39 2.16
C GLU A 70 -13.08 -26.95 0.83
N GLN A 71 -13.97 -26.22 0.15
CA GLN A 71 -14.55 -26.55 -1.14
C GLN A 71 -14.97 -25.29 -1.89
N GLY A 72 -14.92 -25.35 -3.22
CA GLY A 72 -15.21 -24.21 -4.10
C GLY A 72 -13.99 -23.31 -4.29
N LYS A 73 -14.22 -22.16 -4.89
CA LYS A 73 -13.23 -21.11 -5.12
C LYS A 73 -13.79 -19.78 -4.65
N MET A 74 -12.87 -18.87 -4.36
CA MET A 74 -13.17 -17.46 -4.21
C MET A 74 -12.79 -16.76 -5.50
N ALA A 75 -13.70 -15.95 -6.01
CA ALA A 75 -13.52 -15.05 -7.13
C ALA A 75 -14.69 -14.07 -7.14
N ASP A 76 -14.54 -12.99 -7.86
CA ASP A 76 -15.62 -12.13 -8.30
C ASP A 76 -16.42 -12.83 -9.41
N ASN A 77 -17.73 -12.52 -9.48
CA ASN A 77 -18.72 -13.16 -10.36
C ASN A 77 -19.16 -14.58 -9.97
N GLN A 78 -20.29 -15.03 -10.54
CA GLN A 78 -20.97 -16.29 -10.19
C GLN A 78 -20.81 -17.45 -11.22
N PRO A 79 -19.60 -17.82 -11.70
CA PRO A 79 -19.44 -19.05 -12.47
C PRO A 79 -19.54 -20.31 -11.58
N GLU A 80 -19.72 -21.46 -12.21
CA GLU A 80 -19.84 -22.74 -11.51
C GLU A 80 -18.56 -23.08 -10.69
N GLY A 81 -18.73 -23.38 -9.41
CA GLY A 81 -17.63 -23.69 -8.48
C GLY A 81 -16.99 -22.48 -7.78
N VAL A 82 -17.42 -21.26 -8.09
CA VAL A 82 -17.14 -20.05 -7.29
C VAL A 82 -18.28 -19.88 -6.30
N TRP A 83 -17.96 -19.87 -5.01
CA TRP A 83 -18.95 -19.87 -3.93
C TRP A 83 -18.73 -18.77 -2.91
N PHE A 84 -17.61 -18.07 -2.99
CA PHE A 84 -17.23 -17.05 -2.02
C PHE A 84 -16.76 -15.80 -2.74
N SER A 85 -17.19 -14.64 -2.26
CA SER A 85 -16.75 -13.33 -2.74
C SER A 85 -16.67 -12.37 -1.57
N LEU A 86 -15.59 -11.57 -1.50
CA LEU A 86 -15.47 -10.44 -0.58
C LEU A 86 -15.91 -9.13 -1.24
N GLU A 87 -16.24 -9.19 -2.53
CA GLU A 87 -16.43 -8.02 -3.39
C GLU A 87 -17.88 -7.86 -3.85
N ASP A 88 -18.64 -8.96 -3.95
CA ASP A 88 -20.07 -8.95 -4.32
C ASP A 88 -20.88 -8.06 -3.37
N LYS A 89 -20.46 -8.00 -2.10
CA LYS A 89 -20.97 -7.06 -1.10
C LYS A 89 -19.83 -6.63 -0.17
N PRO A 90 -19.24 -5.42 -0.37
CA PRO A 90 -18.15 -4.93 0.47
C PRO A 90 -18.47 -4.96 1.97
N GLY A 91 -17.45 -5.29 2.77
CA GLY A 91 -17.60 -5.48 4.23
C GLY A 91 -18.38 -6.75 4.61
N HIS A 92 -18.55 -7.69 3.68
CA HIS A 92 -19.18 -8.98 3.93
C HIS A 92 -18.46 -10.08 3.17
N LEU A 93 -18.50 -11.29 3.70
CA LEU A 93 -18.27 -12.49 2.90
C LEU A 93 -19.59 -12.95 2.30
N THR A 94 -19.72 -12.84 0.98
CA THR A 94 -20.85 -13.39 0.22
C THR A 94 -20.63 -14.87 0.00
N ILE A 95 -21.64 -15.68 0.29
CA ILE A 95 -21.68 -17.12 0.04
C ILE A 95 -22.80 -17.40 -0.97
N SER A 96 -22.44 -17.92 -2.14
CA SER A 96 -23.34 -18.09 -3.28
C SER A 96 -23.52 -19.54 -3.68
N MET A 97 -24.75 -19.88 -4.10
CA MET A 97 -25.09 -21.11 -4.81
C MET A 97 -25.83 -20.78 -6.10
N ASN A 98 -25.43 -21.39 -7.22
CA ASN A 98 -25.88 -21.00 -8.55
C ASN A 98 -26.73 -22.13 -9.17
N GLY A 99 -27.94 -22.35 -8.63
CA GLY A 99 -29.15 -22.81 -9.35
C GLY A 99 -29.20 -24.17 -10.06
N HIS A 100 -28.09 -24.88 -10.27
CA HIS A 100 -28.05 -26.00 -11.24
C HIS A 100 -27.91 -27.38 -10.60
N GLU A 101 -27.30 -27.49 -9.41
CA GLU A 101 -27.14 -28.75 -8.67
C GLU A 101 -27.51 -28.63 -7.20
N ALA A 102 -27.92 -29.76 -6.61
CA ALA A 102 -28.19 -29.84 -5.17
C ALA A 102 -26.89 -30.12 -4.41
N HIS A 103 -26.64 -29.34 -3.37
CA HIS A 103 -25.47 -29.46 -2.50
C HIS A 103 -25.89 -29.83 -1.06
N PRO A 104 -26.39 -31.07 -0.83
CA PRO A 104 -27.01 -31.42 0.44
C PRO A 104 -25.97 -31.66 1.53
N TRP A 105 -26.36 -31.40 2.78
CA TRP A 105 -25.53 -31.68 3.97
C TRP A 105 -25.39 -33.18 4.30
N LYS A 106 -25.44 -34.07 3.31
CA LYS A 106 -25.52 -35.54 3.48
C LYS A 106 -24.23 -36.30 3.13
N GLN A 107 -23.30 -35.69 2.41
CA GLN A 107 -22.10 -36.38 1.94
C GLN A 107 -20.98 -36.45 3.00
N ASN A 108 -20.10 -37.44 2.85
CA ASN A 108 -18.97 -37.74 3.76
C ASN A 108 -17.84 -36.72 3.66
N GLN A 109 -17.73 -36.06 2.51
CA GLN A 109 -16.97 -34.83 2.30
C GLN A 109 -17.98 -33.72 1.99
N PRO A 110 -17.78 -32.49 2.50
CA PRO A 110 -18.57 -31.36 2.05
C PRO A 110 -18.49 -31.30 0.52
N ASN A 111 -19.63 -31.27 -0.16
CA ASN A 111 -19.73 -30.89 -1.56
C ASN A 111 -20.66 -29.68 -1.65
N PHE A 112 -20.40 -28.71 -0.76
CA PHE A 112 -21.21 -27.53 -0.54
C PHE A 112 -20.28 -26.42 -0.03
N PRO A 113 -20.64 -25.13 -0.21
CA PRO A 113 -19.83 -24.02 0.28
C PRO A 113 -19.48 -24.18 1.76
N PHE A 114 -18.19 -24.35 2.06
CA PHE A 114 -17.68 -24.36 3.43
C PHE A 114 -16.30 -23.70 3.48
N ILE A 115 -16.20 -22.63 4.26
CA ILE A 115 -14.94 -22.01 4.63
C ILE A 115 -14.72 -22.25 6.11
N SER A 116 -13.51 -22.64 6.49
CA SER A 116 -13.21 -23.08 7.86
C SER A 116 -11.93 -22.44 8.38
N ARG A 117 -11.83 -22.37 9.71
CA ARG A 117 -10.60 -22.06 10.43
C ARG A 117 -10.38 -23.10 11.52
N SER A 118 -9.13 -23.23 11.95
CA SER A 118 -8.79 -24.03 13.13
C SER A 118 -9.50 -23.47 14.37
N ILE A 119 -10.01 -24.35 15.22
CA ILE A 119 -10.60 -24.02 16.53
C ILE A 119 -9.93 -24.84 17.62
N PRO A 120 -9.87 -24.35 18.88
CA PRO A 120 -9.15 -25.03 19.94
C PRO A 120 -9.67 -26.44 20.20
N LYS A 121 -8.75 -27.41 20.28
CA LYS A 121 -9.10 -28.84 20.31
C LYS A 121 -9.85 -29.22 21.59
N LYS A 122 -9.39 -28.73 22.74
CA LYS A 122 -9.86 -29.20 24.06
C LYS A 122 -10.37 -28.08 24.97
N THR A 123 -9.88 -26.85 24.80
CA THR A 123 -10.24 -25.70 25.62
C THR A 123 -11.58 -25.10 25.23
N ASP A 124 -12.05 -24.16 26.04
CA ASP A 124 -13.25 -23.38 25.78
C ASP A 124 -13.05 -22.49 24.56
N TRP A 125 -14.09 -22.33 23.74
CA TRP A 125 -14.09 -21.44 22.59
C TRP A 125 -15.51 -21.07 22.19
N SER A 126 -15.66 -20.02 21.39
CA SER A 126 -16.92 -19.70 20.76
C SER A 126 -16.71 -19.13 19.38
N LEU A 127 -17.33 -19.77 18.40
CA LEU A 127 -17.36 -19.32 17.03
C LEU A 127 -18.70 -18.61 16.79
N HIS A 128 -18.62 -17.36 16.36
CA HIS A 128 -19.74 -16.46 16.12
C HIS A 128 -19.77 -16.07 14.64
N ALA A 129 -20.97 -15.78 14.15
CA ALA A 129 -21.15 -15.05 12.90
C ALA A 129 -22.47 -14.28 12.93
N LYS A 130 -22.53 -13.19 12.17
CA LYS A 130 -23.79 -12.55 11.80
C LYS A 130 -24.00 -12.73 10.31
N ILE A 131 -25.14 -13.32 9.95
CA ILE A 131 -25.47 -13.68 8.58
C ILE A 131 -26.83 -13.11 8.24
N ALA A 132 -26.89 -12.40 7.11
CA ALA A 132 -28.10 -11.84 6.52
C ALA A 132 -28.32 -12.47 5.14
N LEU A 133 -29.57 -12.78 4.83
CA LEU A 133 -29.95 -13.30 3.53
C LEU A 133 -30.33 -12.17 2.58
N ASP A 134 -30.00 -12.33 1.29
CA ASP A 134 -30.51 -11.41 0.27
C ASP A 134 -32.00 -11.68 -0.04
N SER A 135 -32.69 -10.66 -0.54
CA SER A 135 -34.13 -10.54 -0.70
C SER A 135 -34.78 -11.44 -1.76
N ASN A 136 -34.00 -12.18 -2.56
CA ASN A 136 -34.46 -12.93 -3.74
C ASN A 136 -34.64 -14.46 -3.55
N LEU A 137 -34.86 -14.96 -2.34
CA LEU A 137 -34.63 -16.38 -2.06
C LEU A 137 -35.86 -17.31 -2.13
N ASP A 138 -35.68 -18.42 -2.85
CA ASP A 138 -36.43 -19.66 -2.70
C ASP A 138 -36.09 -20.34 -1.34
N GLN A 139 -37.11 -20.85 -0.64
CA GLN A 139 -37.04 -21.29 0.77
C GLN A 139 -36.22 -22.58 1.06
N ASN A 140 -35.35 -23.06 0.16
CA ASN A 140 -34.80 -24.44 0.18
C ASN A 140 -33.28 -24.58 0.46
N PHE A 141 -32.68 -23.68 1.23
CA PHE A 141 -31.27 -23.77 1.65
C PHE A 141 -31.10 -23.67 3.18
N TRP A 142 -29.90 -24.00 3.66
CA TRP A 142 -29.47 -23.91 5.05
C TRP A 142 -28.05 -23.32 5.14
N THR A 143 -27.91 -22.11 5.70
CA THR A 143 -26.65 -21.36 5.81
C THR A 143 -26.35 -20.98 7.25
N GLY A 144 -25.09 -21.05 7.70
CA GLY A 144 -24.76 -20.78 9.09
C GLY A 144 -23.36 -21.15 9.50
N LEU A 145 -23.19 -21.43 10.80
CA LEU A 145 -21.94 -21.93 11.37
C LEU A 145 -21.91 -23.45 11.47
N MET A 146 -20.77 -24.04 11.17
CA MET A 146 -20.49 -25.46 11.37
C MET A 146 -19.21 -25.65 12.18
N ALA A 147 -19.21 -26.64 13.09
CA ALA A 147 -18.03 -27.10 13.82
C ALA A 147 -17.88 -28.62 13.71
N ILE A 148 -16.64 -29.09 13.56
CA ILE A 148 -16.30 -30.52 13.47
C ILE A 148 -15.61 -30.94 14.75
N VAL A 149 -16.24 -31.90 15.44
CA VAL A 149 -15.75 -32.47 16.70
C VAL A 149 -15.56 -33.97 16.53
N GLN A 150 -14.37 -34.46 16.84
CA GLN A 150 -14.10 -35.88 16.90
C GLN A 150 -14.62 -36.44 18.22
N GLU A 151 -15.58 -37.35 18.15
CA GLU A 151 -16.16 -38.06 19.30
C GLU A 151 -15.81 -39.54 19.18
N ASN A 152 -15.09 -40.10 20.15
CA ASN A 152 -14.67 -41.51 20.13
C ASN A 152 -13.99 -41.94 18.82
N GLY A 153 -13.13 -41.07 18.26
CA GLY A 153 -12.40 -41.34 17.02
C GLY A 153 -13.22 -41.19 15.73
N GLN A 154 -14.43 -40.64 15.79
CA GLN A 154 -15.29 -40.37 14.62
C GLN A 154 -15.65 -38.89 14.53
N ASP A 155 -15.63 -38.33 13.32
CA ASP A 155 -16.05 -36.95 13.10
C ASP A 155 -17.56 -36.80 13.25
N VAL A 156 -17.95 -35.80 14.04
CA VAL A 156 -19.32 -35.35 14.26
C VAL A 156 -19.40 -33.89 13.86
N TYR A 157 -20.32 -33.60 12.93
CA TYR A 157 -20.55 -32.27 12.40
C TYR A 157 -21.74 -31.67 13.13
N TYR A 158 -21.55 -30.49 13.69
CA TYR A 158 -22.58 -29.70 14.37
C TYR A 158 -22.80 -28.42 13.58
N GLY A 159 -24.05 -28.12 13.22
CA GLY A 159 -24.39 -26.88 12.52
C GLY A 159 -25.53 -26.13 13.19
N ILE A 160 -25.43 -24.80 13.19
CA ILE A 160 -26.50 -23.85 13.49
C ILE A 160 -26.63 -22.92 12.28
N GLY A 161 -27.83 -22.70 11.77
CA GLY A 161 -27.99 -21.85 10.59
C GLY A 161 -29.43 -21.51 10.22
N LEU A 162 -29.58 -20.47 9.41
CA LEU A 162 -30.81 -20.01 8.80
C LEU A 162 -31.32 -21.06 7.81
N GLU A 163 -32.55 -21.52 7.98
CA GLU A 163 -33.26 -22.43 7.08
C GLU A 163 -34.49 -21.69 6.55
N GLY A 164 -34.60 -21.55 5.21
CA GLY A 164 -35.75 -20.90 4.56
C GLY A 164 -35.94 -19.42 4.89
N GLY A 165 -34.99 -18.79 5.59
CA GLY A 165 -34.97 -17.37 5.95
C GLY A 165 -35.89 -16.95 7.09
N ASP A 166 -36.72 -17.83 7.63
CA ASP A 166 -37.63 -17.52 8.73
C ASP A 166 -37.33 -18.30 10.02
N ARG A 167 -36.29 -19.14 10.01
CA ARG A 167 -35.97 -20.05 11.12
C ARG A 167 -34.47 -20.27 11.30
N LEU A 168 -34.06 -20.49 12.54
CA LEU A 168 -32.75 -21.06 12.87
C LEU A 168 -32.91 -22.54 13.23
N LYS A 169 -32.15 -23.39 12.57
CA LYS A 169 -32.06 -24.83 12.80
C LYS A 169 -30.70 -25.20 13.37
N VAL A 170 -30.71 -26.06 14.39
CA VAL A 170 -29.50 -26.74 14.88
C VAL A 170 -29.58 -28.22 14.55
N ALA A 171 -28.56 -28.75 13.88
CA ALA A 171 -28.51 -30.15 13.48
C ALA A 171 -27.12 -30.76 13.72
N ARG A 172 -27.10 -32.09 13.87
CA ARG A 172 -25.86 -32.88 13.95
C ARG A 172 -25.90 -34.06 13.00
N LYS A 173 -24.73 -34.46 12.51
CA LYS A 173 -24.54 -35.75 11.83
C LYS A 173 -23.20 -36.38 12.22
N THR A 174 -23.15 -37.70 12.26
CA THR A 174 -21.86 -38.42 12.21
C THR A 174 -21.47 -38.62 10.75
N LYS A 175 -20.18 -38.90 10.47
CA LYS A 175 -19.68 -39.11 9.11
C LYS A 175 -20.56 -40.03 8.24
N ASN A 176 -21.11 -41.11 8.79
CA ASN A 176 -21.98 -42.06 8.07
C ASN A 176 -23.44 -42.09 8.58
N GLY A 177 -23.85 -41.08 9.35
CA GLY A 177 -25.16 -41.06 10.02
C GLY A 177 -26.20 -40.18 9.33
N SER A 178 -27.47 -40.40 9.66
CA SER A 178 -28.55 -39.48 9.27
C SER A 178 -28.43 -38.14 9.99
N ILE A 179 -28.84 -37.07 9.32
CA ILE A 179 -28.95 -35.73 9.89
C ILE A 179 -30.03 -35.76 10.99
N LEU A 180 -29.66 -35.36 12.21
CA LEU A 180 -30.57 -35.22 13.33
C LEU A 180 -30.71 -33.75 13.69
N THR A 181 -31.91 -33.20 13.55
CA THR A 181 -32.25 -31.86 14.08
C THR A 181 -32.36 -31.95 15.59
N ILE A 182 -31.60 -31.11 16.30
CA ILE A 182 -31.48 -31.09 17.77
C ILE A 182 -31.96 -29.77 18.41
N GLY A 183 -32.31 -28.78 17.60
CA GLY A 183 -32.87 -27.51 18.05
C GLY A 183 -33.48 -26.72 16.90
N ARG A 184 -34.49 -25.90 17.19
CA ARG A 184 -35.10 -24.98 16.21
C ARG A 184 -35.77 -23.79 16.90
N ILE A 185 -35.71 -22.61 16.30
CA ILE A 185 -36.53 -21.43 16.67
C ILE A 185 -36.97 -20.70 15.40
N ASN A 186 -38.03 -19.90 15.49
CA ASN A 186 -38.44 -18.99 14.42
C ASN A 186 -37.74 -17.64 14.60
N LEU A 187 -37.56 -16.91 13.50
CA LEU A 187 -37.03 -15.56 13.46
C LEU A 187 -38.07 -14.58 12.89
N ASP A 188 -37.96 -13.33 13.31
CA ASP A 188 -38.82 -12.25 12.79
C ASP A 188 -38.29 -11.66 11.47
N ILE A 189 -36.99 -11.82 11.20
CA ILE A 189 -36.29 -11.32 10.01
C ILE A 189 -35.28 -12.37 9.51
N PRO A 190 -34.92 -12.37 8.21
CA PRO A 190 -33.98 -13.31 7.61
C PRO A 190 -32.50 -12.97 7.89
N GLU A 191 -32.22 -12.57 9.13
CA GLU A 191 -30.90 -12.24 9.64
C GLU A 191 -30.74 -12.84 11.04
N ALA A 192 -29.55 -13.37 11.34
CA ALA A 192 -29.23 -13.79 12.70
C ALA A 192 -27.76 -13.63 13.03
N THR A 193 -27.50 -13.10 14.23
CA THR A 193 -26.25 -13.35 14.95
C THR A 193 -26.37 -14.66 15.69
N MET A 194 -25.45 -15.58 15.43
CA MET A 194 -25.44 -16.93 15.98
C MET A 194 -24.07 -17.33 16.47
N ARG A 195 -24.01 -18.27 17.41
CA ARG A 195 -22.74 -18.87 17.85
C ARG A 195 -22.86 -20.33 18.23
N ILE A 196 -21.74 -21.03 18.07
CA ILE A 196 -21.46 -22.32 18.70
C ILE A 196 -20.45 -22.04 19.80
N ARG A 197 -20.76 -22.38 21.05
CA ARG A 197 -19.87 -22.19 22.20
C ARG A 197 -19.55 -23.52 22.84
N ARG A 198 -18.26 -23.83 22.98
CA ARG A 198 -17.77 -24.90 23.83
C ARG A 198 -17.45 -24.34 25.21
N SER A 199 -18.05 -24.95 26.23
CA SER A 199 -17.63 -24.80 27.62
C SER A 199 -17.45 -26.18 28.23
N GLU A 200 -16.21 -26.50 28.57
CA GLU A 200 -15.75 -27.83 28.99
C GLU A 200 -16.18 -28.92 27.98
N ASN A 201 -17.06 -29.83 28.39
CA ASN A 201 -17.62 -30.91 27.59
C ASN A 201 -19.02 -30.59 27.06
N THR A 202 -19.36 -29.31 26.91
CA THR A 202 -20.71 -28.90 26.48
C THR A 202 -20.62 -27.97 25.29
N LEU A 203 -21.35 -28.28 24.21
CA LEU A 203 -21.66 -27.34 23.13
C LEU A 203 -22.99 -26.66 23.40
N ARG A 204 -23.01 -25.33 23.35
CA ARG A 204 -24.22 -24.51 23.35
C ARG A 204 -24.39 -23.88 21.97
N PHE A 205 -25.63 -23.88 21.49
CA PHE A 205 -26.00 -23.26 20.22
C PHE A 205 -26.94 -22.11 20.53
N GLU A 206 -26.52 -20.90 20.20
CA GLU A 206 -27.14 -19.68 20.69
C GLU A 206 -27.36 -18.70 19.54
N THR A 207 -28.41 -17.89 19.65
CA THR A 207 -28.62 -16.69 18.83
C THR A 207 -28.71 -15.48 19.74
N GLY A 208 -28.38 -14.29 19.24
CA GLY A 208 -28.41 -13.11 20.08
C GLY A 208 -28.59 -11.82 19.31
N LYS A 209 -28.95 -10.77 20.05
CA LYS A 209 -29.07 -9.40 19.55
C LYS A 209 -28.53 -8.44 20.61
N SER A 210 -27.65 -7.52 20.20
CA SER A 210 -27.12 -6.46 21.06
C SER A 210 -26.58 -6.97 22.42
N GLY A 211 -25.87 -8.11 22.41
CA GLY A 211 -25.26 -8.71 23.62
C GLY A 211 -26.20 -9.54 24.49
N GLU A 212 -27.49 -9.65 24.15
CA GLU A 212 -28.39 -10.64 24.77
C GLU A 212 -28.36 -11.94 23.97
N TRP A 213 -28.19 -13.08 24.65
CA TRP A 213 -28.08 -14.39 24.02
C TRP A 213 -29.16 -15.35 24.50
N GLN A 214 -29.79 -16.05 23.56
CA GLN A 214 -30.76 -17.10 23.80
C GLN A 214 -30.19 -18.46 23.39
N THR A 215 -30.16 -19.42 24.31
CA THR A 215 -29.80 -20.81 24.00
C THR A 215 -30.94 -21.52 23.27
N ILE A 216 -30.64 -22.01 22.06
CA ILE A 216 -31.56 -22.83 21.26
C ILE A 216 -31.52 -24.28 21.74
N THR A 217 -30.32 -24.82 21.93
CA THR A 217 -30.11 -26.19 22.43
C THR A 217 -28.69 -26.36 22.97
N THR A 218 -28.49 -27.43 23.73
CA THR A 218 -27.22 -27.79 24.37
C THR A 218 -26.90 -29.25 24.10
N LYS A 219 -25.63 -29.57 23.88
CA LYS A 219 -25.15 -30.93 23.65
C LYS A 219 -23.93 -31.25 24.49
N ASN A 220 -24.04 -32.29 25.31
CA ASN A 220 -22.89 -32.84 26.02
C ASN A 220 -22.03 -33.68 25.06
N LEU A 221 -20.72 -33.45 25.14
CA LEU A 221 -19.67 -34.16 24.44
C LEU A 221 -19.07 -35.25 25.36
N PRO A 222 -18.56 -36.35 24.78
CA PRO A 222 -17.67 -37.27 25.48
C PRO A 222 -16.44 -36.56 26.04
N THR A 223 -15.87 -37.06 27.14
CA THR A 223 -14.68 -36.47 27.79
C THR A 223 -13.41 -36.51 26.92
N ASN A 224 -13.35 -37.41 25.93
CA ASN A 224 -12.27 -37.51 24.95
C ASN A 224 -12.55 -36.71 23.66
N ALA A 225 -13.59 -35.88 23.63
CA ALA A 225 -13.95 -35.15 22.42
C ALA A 225 -12.99 -34.02 22.11
N SER A 226 -12.49 -33.98 20.87
CA SER A 226 -11.59 -32.94 20.38
C SER A 226 -12.18 -32.22 19.19
N ALA A 227 -12.27 -30.89 19.24
CA ALA A 227 -12.62 -30.09 18.07
C ALA A 227 -11.44 -30.03 17.08
N SER A 228 -11.72 -29.65 15.84
CA SER A 228 -10.69 -29.54 14.79
C SER A 228 -10.80 -28.23 14.02
N LYS A 229 -11.94 -28.02 13.35
CA LYS A 229 -12.23 -26.83 12.57
C LYS A 229 -13.68 -26.40 12.70
N GLY A 230 -13.92 -25.12 12.45
CA GLY A 230 -15.25 -24.55 12.33
C GLY A 230 -15.25 -23.33 11.42
N GLY A 231 -16.41 -22.97 10.90
CA GLY A 231 -16.55 -21.80 10.03
C GLY A 231 -17.95 -21.68 9.46
N VAL A 232 -18.07 -20.99 8.33
CA VAL A 232 -19.35 -20.66 7.70
C VAL A 232 -19.61 -21.60 6.53
N PHE A 233 -20.86 -22.05 6.40
CA PHE A 233 -21.27 -22.94 5.33
C PHE A 233 -22.64 -22.57 4.76
N MET A 234 -22.92 -23.02 3.53
CA MET A 234 -24.25 -23.05 2.94
C MET A 234 -24.51 -24.43 2.33
N SER A 235 -25.73 -24.96 2.44
CA SER A 235 -26.14 -26.25 1.86
C SER A 235 -27.58 -26.21 1.37
N ALA A 236 -27.92 -27.03 0.37
CA ALA A 236 -29.26 -27.07 -0.21
C ALA A 236 -29.64 -28.49 -0.62
N GLU A 237 -30.86 -28.93 -0.27
CA GLU A 237 -31.37 -30.27 -0.59
C GLU A 237 -31.83 -30.40 -2.05
N GLN A 238 -32.07 -29.27 -2.70
CA GLN A 238 -32.45 -29.15 -4.10
C GLN A 238 -31.59 -28.06 -4.75
N ALA A 239 -31.51 -28.06 -6.08
CA ALA A 239 -30.86 -26.98 -6.80
C ALA A 239 -31.56 -25.66 -6.50
N VAL A 240 -30.79 -24.65 -6.09
CA VAL A 240 -31.28 -23.34 -5.66
C VAL A 240 -30.27 -22.27 -6.05
N SER A 241 -30.75 -21.10 -6.45
CA SER A 241 -29.92 -19.90 -6.54
C SER A 241 -30.06 -19.12 -5.25
N ALA A 242 -28.98 -18.95 -4.49
CA ALA A 242 -29.04 -18.32 -3.19
C ALA A 242 -27.75 -17.64 -2.77
N ASP A 243 -27.89 -16.41 -2.27
CA ASP A 243 -26.79 -15.63 -1.70
C ASP A 243 -27.05 -15.33 -0.22
N ALA A 244 -26.02 -15.50 0.60
CA ALA A 244 -26.00 -15.10 1.99
C ALA A 244 -24.77 -14.26 2.29
N ASN A 245 -24.98 -13.16 3.01
CA ASN A 245 -23.95 -12.20 3.35
C ASN A 245 -23.56 -12.39 4.82
N VAL A 246 -22.29 -12.72 5.06
CA VAL A 246 -21.71 -12.80 6.40
C VAL A 246 -21.12 -11.44 6.73
N ASP A 247 -21.74 -10.72 7.66
CA ASP A 247 -21.32 -9.39 8.14
C ASP A 247 -20.01 -9.49 8.94
N PHE A 248 -19.93 -10.47 9.85
CA PHE A 248 -18.67 -10.80 10.52
C PHE A 248 -18.62 -12.27 10.89
N ALA A 249 -17.40 -12.77 11.09
CA ALA A 249 -17.14 -14.04 11.75
C ALA A 249 -16.08 -13.86 12.84
N MET A 250 -16.28 -14.48 13.99
CA MET A 250 -15.42 -14.26 15.15
C MET A 250 -15.18 -15.55 15.92
N LEU A 251 -13.92 -15.84 16.26
CA LEU A 251 -13.49 -16.86 17.19
C LEU A 251 -13.03 -16.20 18.50
N VAL A 252 -13.78 -16.43 19.57
CA VAL A 252 -13.37 -16.11 20.93
C VAL A 252 -12.70 -17.34 21.54
N ASP A 253 -11.45 -17.19 21.93
CA ASP A 253 -10.65 -18.22 22.59
C ASP A 253 -10.05 -17.66 23.89
N PRO A 254 -10.66 -17.94 25.05
CA PRO A 254 -10.14 -17.51 26.35
C PRO A 254 -8.74 -18.04 26.69
N ALA A 255 -8.23 -19.06 25.98
CA ALA A 255 -6.90 -19.61 26.20
C ALA A 255 -5.80 -18.83 25.47
N LEU A 256 -6.14 -17.89 24.58
CA LEU A 256 -5.18 -16.96 23.94
C LEU A 256 -4.68 -15.86 24.91
N THR A 257 -4.30 -16.28 26.11
CA THR A 257 -3.64 -15.45 27.14
C THR A 257 -2.25 -15.98 27.48
N SER A 258 -1.75 -16.98 26.74
CA SER A 258 -0.40 -17.50 26.90
C SER A 258 0.62 -16.37 26.77
N ASP A 259 1.56 -16.29 27.72
CA ASP A 259 2.62 -15.30 27.69
C ASP A 259 3.42 -15.41 26.37
N LEU A 260 3.49 -16.61 25.75
CA LEU A 260 4.12 -16.79 24.45
C LEU A 260 3.39 -16.03 23.35
N VAL A 261 2.07 -16.17 23.25
CA VAL A 261 1.24 -15.46 22.26
C VAL A 261 1.41 -13.94 22.41
N LEU A 262 1.47 -13.48 23.66
CA LEU A 262 1.59 -12.06 23.96
C LEU A 262 3.00 -11.50 23.69
N ALA A 263 4.06 -12.28 23.85
CA ALA A 263 5.42 -11.76 23.94
C ALA A 263 6.48 -12.41 23.02
N VAL A 264 6.28 -13.59 22.44
CA VAL A 264 7.25 -14.15 21.47
C VAL A 264 7.01 -13.54 20.09
N ARG A 265 8.07 -13.03 19.47
CA ARG A 265 8.06 -12.51 18.10
C ARG A 265 9.15 -13.13 17.25
N PRO A 266 8.89 -13.44 15.97
CA PRO A 266 9.97 -13.71 15.03
C PRO A 266 10.70 -12.37 14.80
N THR A 267 12.01 -12.36 15.02
CA THR A 267 12.82 -11.14 14.86
C THR A 267 13.74 -11.17 13.68
N GLU A 268 14.12 -12.38 13.24
CA GLU A 268 14.99 -12.55 12.09
C GLU A 268 14.72 -13.91 11.40
N ILE A 269 14.73 -13.93 10.07
CA ILE A 269 14.56 -15.14 9.25
C ILE A 269 15.62 -15.11 8.14
N MET A 270 16.57 -16.04 8.17
CA MET A 270 17.52 -16.27 7.08
C MET A 270 17.01 -17.45 6.25
N TYR A 271 16.25 -17.15 5.20
CA TYR A 271 15.64 -18.19 4.35
C TYR A 271 16.50 -18.55 3.14
N HIS A 272 17.27 -17.60 2.59
CA HIS A 272 18.12 -17.83 1.42
C HIS A 272 19.50 -17.17 1.62
N PRO A 273 20.45 -17.84 2.31
CA PRO A 273 21.79 -17.31 2.55
C PRO A 273 22.63 -17.21 1.26
N ALA A 274 23.57 -16.26 1.18
CA ALA A 274 24.41 -16.05 -0.01
C ALA A 274 25.34 -17.22 -0.34
N ASP A 275 25.85 -17.91 0.70
CA ASP A 275 26.62 -19.12 0.53
C ASP A 275 25.71 -20.36 0.62
N ALA A 276 25.94 -21.35 -0.25
CA ALA A 276 25.22 -22.63 -0.29
C ALA A 276 25.47 -23.55 0.94
N SER A 277 25.91 -22.99 2.07
CA SER A 277 26.34 -23.68 3.29
C SER A 277 25.20 -24.12 4.22
N GLY A 278 23.93 -23.78 3.90
CA GLY A 278 22.76 -24.26 4.65
C GLY A 278 22.62 -23.63 6.04
N VAL A 279 23.07 -22.39 6.21
CA VAL A 279 23.01 -21.64 7.47
C VAL A 279 21.66 -20.94 7.71
N GLU A 280 20.58 -21.53 7.21
CA GLU A 280 19.21 -21.06 7.45
C GLU A 280 18.89 -21.04 8.95
N PHE A 281 18.18 -20.00 9.38
CA PHE A 281 17.73 -19.91 10.77
C PHE A 281 16.46 -19.06 10.93
N ILE A 282 15.79 -19.27 12.06
CA ILE A 282 14.75 -18.40 12.59
C ILE A 282 15.17 -17.93 13.97
N GLU A 283 15.09 -16.63 14.22
CA GLU A 283 15.30 -16.04 15.54
C GLU A 283 13.97 -15.63 16.18
N LEU A 284 13.82 -15.99 17.45
CA LEU A 284 12.71 -15.56 18.29
C LEU A 284 13.20 -14.66 19.42
N THR A 285 12.46 -13.59 19.69
CA THR A 285 12.72 -12.68 20.82
C THR A 285 11.53 -12.64 21.76
N ASN A 286 11.81 -12.63 23.07
CA ASN A 286 10.83 -12.27 24.08
C ASN A 286 10.72 -10.74 24.19
N VAL A 287 9.70 -10.14 23.59
CA VAL A 287 9.44 -8.69 23.65
C VAL A 287 8.62 -8.27 24.88
N GLY A 288 8.27 -9.22 25.75
CA GLY A 288 7.52 -8.99 26.97
C GLY A 288 8.40 -8.66 28.18
N GLU A 289 7.75 -8.48 29.33
CA GLU A 289 8.42 -8.14 30.60
C GLU A 289 8.68 -9.36 31.50
N ASN A 290 8.09 -10.52 31.17
CA ASN A 290 8.19 -11.74 31.97
C ASN A 290 9.13 -12.76 31.33
N THR A 291 9.77 -13.60 32.14
CA THR A 291 10.45 -14.80 31.64
C THR A 291 9.42 -15.76 31.04
N LEU A 292 9.67 -16.22 29.81
CA LEU A 292 8.81 -17.15 29.09
C LEU A 292 9.33 -18.57 29.17
N ASP A 293 8.43 -19.56 29.22
CA ASP A 293 8.76 -20.98 29.05
C ASP A 293 8.37 -21.43 27.65
N LEU A 294 9.34 -21.89 26.86
CA LEU A 294 9.11 -22.35 25.49
C LEU A 294 8.81 -23.85 25.40
N ALA A 295 8.84 -24.58 26.52
CA ALA A 295 8.70 -26.03 26.54
C ALA A 295 7.47 -26.52 25.76
N GLY A 296 7.68 -27.40 24.79
CA GLY A 296 6.60 -28.00 24.00
C GLY A 296 6.04 -27.13 22.88
N GLY A 297 6.43 -25.85 22.79
CA GLY A 297 6.13 -25.00 21.63
C GLY A 297 6.73 -25.59 20.36
N GLU A 298 6.00 -25.51 19.25
CA GLU A 298 6.31 -26.23 18.02
C GLU A 298 6.14 -25.36 16.77
N PHE A 299 7.07 -25.46 15.82
CA PHE A 299 6.86 -25.04 14.44
C PHE A 299 6.12 -26.14 13.68
N ILE A 300 4.92 -25.82 13.19
CA ILE A 300 4.00 -26.80 12.57
C ILE A 300 3.82 -26.63 11.06
N GLN A 301 4.32 -25.53 10.50
CA GLN A 301 4.33 -25.20 9.06
C GLN A 301 5.65 -24.51 8.71
N GLY A 302 6.10 -24.72 7.48
CA GLY A 302 7.44 -24.36 6.99
C GLY A 302 8.46 -25.40 7.41
N ILE A 303 9.06 -25.16 8.58
CA ILE A 303 9.96 -26.10 9.25
C ILE A 303 9.23 -26.95 10.30
N ARG A 304 9.89 -27.99 10.80
CA ARG A 304 9.46 -28.80 11.95
C ARG A 304 10.48 -28.70 13.07
N TYR A 305 10.09 -28.12 14.20
CA TYR A 305 10.94 -28.02 15.38
C TYR A 305 10.09 -27.92 16.65
N GLN A 306 10.45 -28.67 17.70
CA GLN A 306 9.78 -28.58 19.00
C GLN A 306 10.80 -28.27 20.10
N PHE A 307 10.50 -27.26 20.92
CA PHE A 307 11.38 -26.85 22.01
C PHE A 307 11.40 -27.89 23.14
N ALA A 308 12.61 -28.32 23.51
CA ALA A 308 12.89 -28.91 24.81
C ALA A 308 12.67 -27.88 25.93
N PRO A 309 12.54 -28.29 27.22
CA PRO A 309 12.36 -27.36 28.33
C PRO A 309 13.45 -26.28 28.36
N THR A 310 13.06 -25.03 28.10
CA THR A 310 13.96 -23.88 28.04
C THR A 310 13.19 -22.60 28.34
N SER A 311 13.84 -21.65 29.01
CA SER A 311 13.23 -20.36 29.34
C SER A 311 13.90 -19.20 28.63
N LEU A 312 13.12 -18.21 28.20
CA LEU A 312 13.60 -17.03 27.49
C LEU A 312 13.34 -15.77 28.36
N GLN A 313 14.41 -15.14 28.83
CA GLN A 313 14.34 -13.91 29.64
C GLN A 313 13.76 -12.74 28.83
N PRO A 314 13.24 -11.67 29.48
CA PRO A 314 12.85 -10.44 28.76
C PRO A 314 14.00 -9.93 27.88
N GLN A 315 13.68 -9.56 26.63
CA GLN A 315 14.62 -9.12 25.59
C GLN A 315 15.65 -10.17 25.14
N GLU A 316 15.61 -11.38 25.68
CA GLU A 316 16.50 -12.45 25.26
C GLU A 316 16.05 -13.03 23.91
N ARG A 317 17.05 -13.42 23.11
CA ARG A 317 16.90 -13.99 21.77
C ARG A 317 17.25 -15.46 21.79
N ILE A 318 16.62 -16.24 20.94
CA ILE A 318 16.97 -17.64 20.71
C ILE A 318 16.90 -17.96 19.22
N VAL A 319 17.96 -18.59 18.70
CA VAL A 319 18.11 -18.92 17.29
C VAL A 319 17.86 -20.42 17.08
N ILE A 320 17.01 -20.76 16.12
CA ILE A 320 16.72 -22.12 15.67
C ILE A 320 17.35 -22.31 14.29
N ALA A 321 18.40 -23.12 14.21
CA ALA A 321 19.18 -23.32 12.98
C ALA A 321 18.78 -24.59 12.22
N GLY A 322 18.91 -24.56 10.88
CA GLY A 322 18.66 -25.72 10.00
C GLY A 322 19.75 -26.79 10.08
N ASP A 323 21.01 -26.38 10.18
CA ASP A 323 22.12 -27.23 10.60
C ASP A 323 22.91 -26.52 11.70
N ARG A 324 22.73 -26.97 12.95
CA ARG A 324 23.41 -26.38 14.10
C ARG A 324 24.93 -26.40 13.99
N ASN A 325 25.54 -27.44 13.40
CA ASN A 325 27.00 -27.50 13.30
C ASN A 325 27.52 -26.58 12.20
N ALA A 326 26.83 -26.51 11.07
CA ALA A 326 27.18 -25.58 9.99
C ALA A 326 27.01 -24.12 10.45
N PHE A 327 25.91 -23.83 11.16
CA PHE A 327 25.66 -22.53 11.76
C PHE A 327 26.81 -22.12 12.70
N LEU A 328 27.21 -23.00 13.62
CA LEU A 328 28.31 -22.72 14.55
C LEU A 328 29.66 -22.55 13.85
N ALA A 329 29.91 -23.29 12.76
CA ALA A 329 31.13 -23.14 11.98
C ALA A 329 31.17 -21.77 11.24
N PHE A 330 30.01 -21.23 10.89
CA PHE A 330 29.87 -19.97 10.15
C PHE A 330 29.88 -18.74 11.09
N TYR A 331 29.01 -18.71 12.10
CA TYR A 331 28.86 -17.55 13.00
C TYR A 331 29.73 -17.63 14.28
N GLY A 332 30.25 -18.80 14.62
CA GLY A 332 30.97 -19.03 15.88
C GLY A 332 30.06 -19.36 17.07
N GLU A 333 30.67 -19.61 18.24
CA GLU A 333 29.97 -20.04 19.46
C GLU A 333 29.74 -18.93 20.49
N ALA A 334 30.37 -17.77 20.32
CA ALA A 334 30.30 -16.69 21.32
C ALA A 334 29.00 -15.89 21.16
N ASP A 335 28.29 -15.69 22.27
CA ASP A 335 27.16 -14.76 22.42
C ASP A 335 25.86 -15.07 21.65
N ILE A 336 25.78 -16.19 20.91
CA ILE A 336 24.54 -16.65 20.26
C ILE A 336 23.86 -17.74 21.08
N ARG A 337 22.64 -17.48 21.57
CA ARG A 337 21.82 -18.50 22.23
C ARG A 337 21.10 -19.38 21.21
N LEU A 338 21.67 -20.55 20.93
CA LEU A 338 21.08 -21.52 19.99
C LEU A 338 20.16 -22.55 20.67
N ALA A 339 18.97 -22.74 20.12
CA ALA A 339 18.01 -23.77 20.49
C ALA A 339 18.57 -25.19 20.28
N GLU A 340 18.29 -26.12 21.19
CA GLU A 340 18.86 -27.47 21.15
C GLU A 340 18.46 -28.22 19.86
N GLY A 341 19.43 -28.85 19.19
CA GLY A 341 19.20 -29.56 17.93
C GLY A 341 19.14 -28.65 16.69
N SER A 342 18.65 -29.21 15.59
CA SER A 342 18.34 -28.51 14.34
C SER A 342 16.84 -28.64 14.04
N PHE A 343 16.28 -27.74 13.24
CA PHE A 343 14.95 -27.99 12.68
C PHE A 343 14.99 -29.03 11.55
N ASP A 344 13.89 -29.75 11.36
CA ASP A 344 13.68 -30.65 10.22
C ASP A 344 13.06 -29.87 9.05
N GLY A 345 13.54 -30.12 7.83
CA GLY A 345 13.11 -29.41 6.62
C GLY A 345 14.12 -28.36 6.19
N ARG A 346 13.68 -27.42 5.36
CA ARG A 346 14.41 -26.20 4.96
C ARG A 346 13.40 -25.07 4.82
N LEU A 347 13.88 -23.84 4.94
CA LEU A 347 13.12 -22.67 4.53
C LEU A 347 13.05 -22.64 2.98
N ALA A 348 11.91 -22.25 2.42
CA ALA A 348 11.75 -22.15 0.97
C ALA A 348 12.31 -20.82 0.45
N ASP A 349 13.22 -20.90 -0.52
CA ASP A 349 13.82 -19.74 -1.18
C ASP A 349 12.73 -18.85 -1.82
N GLU A 350 11.71 -19.44 -2.46
CA GLU A 350 10.58 -18.71 -3.06
C GLU A 350 9.52 -18.16 -2.07
N GLY A 351 9.76 -18.28 -0.76
CA GLY A 351 8.81 -17.93 0.28
C GLY A 351 7.87 -19.05 0.72
N GLU A 352 7.42 -19.01 1.96
CA GLU A 352 6.43 -19.94 2.50
C GLU A 352 5.76 -19.42 3.78
N ARG A 353 4.82 -20.23 4.29
CA ARG A 353 4.21 -20.01 5.61
C ARG A 353 4.95 -20.74 6.72
N VAL A 354 5.48 -19.97 7.67
CA VAL A 354 6.04 -20.45 8.94
C VAL A 354 5.06 -20.17 10.07
N THR A 355 4.68 -21.20 10.83
CA THR A 355 3.73 -21.07 11.95
C THR A 355 4.29 -21.69 13.22
N PHE A 356 4.41 -20.88 14.27
CA PHE A 356 4.80 -21.30 15.62
C PHE A 356 3.58 -21.36 16.54
N VAL A 357 3.42 -22.47 17.26
CA VAL A 357 2.36 -22.69 18.26
C VAL A 357 2.94 -22.95 19.65
N ASP A 358 2.16 -22.64 20.69
CA ASP A 358 2.49 -23.05 22.06
C ASP A 358 2.21 -24.53 22.33
N ALA A 359 2.51 -25.01 23.54
CA ALA A 359 2.34 -26.42 23.92
C ALA A 359 0.88 -26.92 23.88
N ASP A 360 -0.10 -26.02 23.95
CA ASP A 360 -1.53 -26.33 23.84
C ASP A 360 -2.03 -26.27 22.39
N GLY A 361 -1.17 -25.81 21.47
CA GLY A 361 -1.42 -25.69 20.04
C GLY A 361 -2.03 -24.36 19.62
N ASN A 362 -1.99 -23.32 20.48
CA ASN A 362 -2.43 -21.99 20.12
C ASN A 362 -1.38 -21.32 19.22
N VAL A 363 -1.82 -20.64 18.16
CA VAL A 363 -0.91 -19.92 17.27
C VAL A 363 -0.31 -18.72 18.00
N VAL A 364 1.02 -18.73 18.12
CA VAL A 364 1.82 -17.63 18.69
C VAL A 364 2.09 -16.59 17.60
N PHE A 365 2.54 -17.03 16.43
CA PHE A 365 2.61 -16.22 15.21
C PHE A 365 2.54 -17.10 13.96
N SER A 366 2.20 -16.48 12.83
CA SER A 366 2.30 -17.07 11.49
C SER A 366 2.78 -16.01 10.51
N VAL A 367 3.83 -16.33 9.75
CA VAL A 367 4.47 -15.45 8.76
C VAL A 367 4.43 -16.16 7.41
N ASN A 368 3.88 -15.51 6.40
CA ASN A 368 3.92 -15.96 5.01
C ASN A 368 4.87 -15.05 4.23
N TYR A 369 6.17 -15.30 4.37
CA TYR A 369 7.21 -14.49 3.71
C TYR A 369 7.30 -14.82 2.22
N ASN A 370 7.90 -13.90 1.46
CA ASN A 370 8.11 -14.06 0.02
C ASN A 370 9.44 -13.42 -0.42
N ASP A 371 9.93 -13.82 -1.59
CA ASP A 371 11.10 -13.28 -2.28
C ASP A 371 10.75 -12.20 -3.33
N SER A 372 9.46 -11.97 -3.55
CA SER A 372 8.93 -11.05 -4.57
C SER A 372 7.97 -10.00 -4.00
N GLY A 373 7.50 -9.09 -4.85
CA GLY A 373 6.67 -7.95 -4.44
C GLY A 373 7.45 -6.94 -3.61
N ASP A 374 6.82 -6.41 -2.56
CA ASP A 374 7.43 -5.43 -1.66
C ASP A 374 8.32 -6.05 -0.57
N TRP A 375 8.52 -7.38 -0.59
CA TRP A 375 9.42 -8.03 0.37
C TRP A 375 10.88 -7.62 0.13
N PRO A 376 11.71 -7.55 1.18
CA PRO A 376 13.10 -7.09 1.06
C PRO A 376 13.97 -8.01 0.17
N LYS A 377 14.21 -7.59 -1.08
CA LYS A 377 14.96 -8.38 -2.09
C LYS A 377 16.34 -8.84 -1.62
N ARG A 378 17.09 -8.05 -0.84
CA ARG A 378 18.42 -8.46 -0.36
C ARG A 378 18.39 -9.71 0.53
N ALA A 379 17.24 -10.06 1.08
CA ALA A 379 17.08 -11.29 1.87
C ALA A 379 16.99 -12.56 1.01
N ASP A 380 16.86 -12.41 -0.31
CA ASP A 380 16.73 -13.50 -1.28
C ASP A 380 18.08 -13.90 -1.89
N GLY A 381 18.94 -14.60 -1.14
CA GLY A 381 20.18 -15.17 -1.70
C GLY A 381 21.33 -14.16 -1.84
N PHE A 382 21.11 -12.92 -1.43
CA PHE A 382 22.09 -11.82 -1.51
C PHE A 382 22.82 -11.55 -0.19
N GLY A 383 22.56 -12.38 0.82
CA GLY A 383 23.30 -12.39 2.08
C GLY A 383 22.64 -11.60 3.20
N SER A 384 21.54 -10.87 2.99
CA SER A 384 20.77 -10.36 4.13
C SER A 384 19.82 -11.43 4.68
N SER A 385 19.39 -11.27 5.93
CA SER A 385 18.20 -11.93 6.46
C SER A 385 16.99 -10.99 6.39
N LEU A 386 15.78 -11.53 6.52
CA LEU A 386 14.59 -10.73 6.86
C LEU A 386 14.66 -10.37 8.34
N GLN A 387 14.69 -9.08 8.66
CA GLN A 387 14.71 -8.56 10.01
C GLN A 387 13.44 -7.74 10.29
N VAL A 388 12.84 -7.95 11.45
CA VAL A 388 11.59 -7.26 11.79
C VAL A 388 11.88 -5.80 12.21
N VAL A 389 11.16 -4.84 11.61
CA VAL A 389 11.21 -3.41 11.99
C VAL A 389 10.05 -3.00 12.88
N LYS A 390 8.93 -3.72 12.82
CA LYS A 390 7.74 -3.48 13.64
C LYS A 390 7.40 -4.74 14.45
N LEU A 391 7.83 -4.77 15.72
CA LEU A 391 7.57 -5.89 16.66
C LEU A 391 6.08 -6.12 17.00
N ARG A 392 5.22 -5.20 16.55
CA ARG A 392 3.77 -5.28 16.66
C ARG A 392 3.16 -5.06 15.29
N GLY A 393 2.48 -6.06 14.78
CA GLY A 393 1.62 -5.91 13.59
C GLY A 393 1.28 -7.27 13.00
N ASP A 394 0.71 -7.28 11.80
CA ASP A 394 0.62 -8.49 10.98
C ASP A 394 1.99 -8.79 10.35
N PHE A 395 2.60 -9.93 10.66
CA PHE A 395 3.90 -10.30 10.08
C PHE A 395 3.82 -10.77 8.63
N ASN A 396 2.62 -10.88 8.05
CA ASN A 396 2.44 -11.10 6.62
C ASN A 396 2.57 -9.80 5.80
N ASN A 397 2.64 -8.63 6.45
CA ASN A 397 2.87 -7.35 5.78
C ASN A 397 4.39 -7.15 5.55
N PRO A 398 4.86 -7.01 4.29
CA PRO A 398 6.27 -6.75 3.99
C PRO A 398 6.82 -5.47 4.65
N ASP A 399 6.00 -4.45 4.90
CA ASP A 399 6.41 -3.20 5.59
C ASP A 399 6.87 -3.41 7.05
N HIS A 400 6.69 -4.62 7.59
CA HIS A 400 7.15 -4.98 8.92
C HIS A 400 8.53 -5.63 8.90
N TRP A 401 9.10 -5.82 7.72
CA TRP A 401 10.39 -6.45 7.48
C TRP A 401 11.32 -5.51 6.72
N THR A 402 12.61 -5.59 7.04
CA THR A 402 13.70 -5.02 6.26
C THR A 402 14.71 -6.12 5.97
N ALA A 403 15.52 -5.95 4.94
CA ALA A 403 16.74 -6.75 4.82
C ALA A 403 17.74 -6.28 5.88
N SER A 404 18.42 -7.21 6.56
CA SER A 404 19.52 -6.88 7.46
C SER A 404 20.58 -6.03 6.76
N GLN A 405 21.15 -5.07 7.49
CA GLN A 405 22.26 -4.26 6.98
C GLN A 405 23.55 -5.08 6.99
N GLU A 406 23.74 -5.91 8.00
CA GLU A 406 24.89 -6.78 8.13
C GLU A 406 24.82 -7.93 7.12
N VAL A 407 25.95 -8.18 6.46
CA VAL A 407 26.10 -9.33 5.57
C VAL A 407 26.04 -10.60 6.41
N ASN A 408 25.19 -11.54 5.99
CA ASN A 408 24.77 -12.76 6.67
C ASN A 408 23.87 -12.55 7.89
N GLY A 409 23.25 -11.38 8.06
CA GLY A 409 22.34 -11.13 9.17
C GLY A 409 23.03 -11.04 10.53
N THR A 410 22.23 -11.02 11.59
CA THR A 410 22.65 -10.72 12.98
C THR A 410 22.13 -11.70 14.01
N PRO A 411 22.26 -13.04 13.79
CA PRO A 411 21.67 -13.99 14.72
C PRO A 411 22.22 -13.84 16.14
N GLY A 412 21.33 -13.77 17.12
CA GLY A 412 21.63 -13.66 18.54
C GLY A 412 21.86 -12.23 19.03
N VAL A 413 21.91 -11.23 18.14
CA VAL A 413 22.12 -9.81 18.49
C VAL A 413 21.09 -8.93 17.79
N GLU A 414 20.92 -7.71 18.28
CA GLU A 414 20.08 -6.73 17.59
C GLU A 414 20.89 -6.14 16.42
N GLY A 415 20.42 -6.32 15.19
CA GLY A 415 21.05 -5.71 14.03
C GLY A 415 20.79 -4.22 13.92
N GLN A 416 21.59 -3.54 13.11
CA GLN A 416 21.47 -2.10 12.95
C GLN A 416 20.21 -1.72 12.19
N THR A 417 19.33 -1.00 12.88
CA THR A 417 18.13 -0.37 12.32
C THR A 417 18.29 1.15 12.16
N SER A 418 19.48 1.69 12.44
CA SER A 418 19.75 3.12 12.38
C SER A 418 19.71 3.65 10.93
N PRO A 419 19.22 4.88 10.69
CA PRO A 419 19.30 5.49 9.37
C PRO A 419 20.75 5.54 8.92
N GLN A 420 20.96 5.14 7.66
CA GLN A 420 22.28 5.09 7.05
C GLN A 420 22.83 6.52 7.01
N ALA A 421 24.00 6.73 7.62
CA ALA A 421 24.63 8.04 7.64
C ALA A 421 25.01 8.50 6.22
N ILE A 422 25.18 7.56 5.29
CA ILE A 422 25.46 7.81 3.88
C ILE A 422 24.42 7.06 3.05
N VAL A 423 23.88 7.71 2.04
CA VAL A 423 22.90 7.13 1.11
C VAL A 423 23.32 7.43 -0.33
N ILE A 424 22.86 6.60 -1.27
CA ILE A 424 22.93 6.92 -2.70
C ILE A 424 21.85 7.96 -2.96
N ASN A 425 22.25 9.16 -3.36
CA ASN A 425 21.37 10.33 -3.43
C ASN A 425 20.90 10.65 -4.84
N GLU A 426 21.76 10.49 -5.84
CA GLU A 426 21.46 10.78 -7.24
C GLU A 426 22.22 9.81 -8.15
N VAL A 427 21.58 9.33 -9.23
CA VAL A 427 22.21 8.53 -10.28
C VAL A 427 21.84 9.06 -11.65
N LEU A 428 22.86 9.25 -12.50
CA LEU A 428 22.73 9.55 -13.91
C LEU A 428 23.26 8.36 -14.69
N THR A 429 22.36 7.71 -15.43
CA THR A 429 22.60 6.36 -16.00
C THR A 429 22.51 6.34 -17.52
N HIS A 430 22.06 7.45 -18.13
CA HIS A 430 21.93 7.60 -19.57
C HIS A 430 22.62 8.88 -20.01
N THR A 431 23.79 8.73 -20.64
CA THR A 431 24.58 9.83 -21.19
C THR A 431 25.07 9.52 -22.60
N ASP A 432 25.17 10.55 -23.44
CA ASP A 432 25.81 10.45 -24.75
C ASP A 432 27.30 10.80 -24.67
N PRO A 433 28.20 10.01 -25.27
CA PRO A 433 29.61 10.35 -25.31
C PRO A 433 29.87 11.75 -25.89
N PRO A 434 30.72 12.57 -25.26
CA PRO A 434 31.69 12.15 -24.26
C PRO A 434 31.22 12.35 -22.80
N PHE A 435 29.97 12.74 -22.55
CA PHE A 435 29.41 12.72 -21.20
C PHE A 435 29.37 11.29 -20.66
N GLU A 436 29.33 11.20 -19.34
CA GLU A 436 29.47 9.93 -18.65
C GLU A 436 28.56 9.84 -17.45
N ASP A 437 28.20 8.62 -17.10
CA ASP A 437 27.33 8.30 -15.98
C ASP A 437 27.93 8.74 -14.64
N ALA A 438 27.08 8.99 -13.65
CA ALA A 438 27.49 9.46 -12.34
C ALA A 438 26.64 8.89 -11.21
N ILE A 439 27.26 8.68 -10.06
CA ILE A 439 26.62 8.27 -8.80
C ILE A 439 27.00 9.26 -7.71
N GLU A 440 26.02 9.91 -7.09
CA GLU A 440 26.19 10.79 -5.95
C GLU A 440 25.83 10.08 -4.64
N LEU A 441 26.66 10.28 -3.62
CA LEU A 441 26.41 9.88 -2.24
C LEU A 441 26.17 11.13 -1.38
N TYR A 442 25.22 11.05 -0.45
CA TYR A 442 24.91 12.12 0.49
C TYR A 442 25.06 11.68 1.94
N ASN A 443 25.64 12.54 2.78
CA ASN A 443 25.76 12.31 4.21
C ASN A 443 24.56 12.89 4.97
N THR A 444 23.64 12.04 5.40
CA THR A 444 22.43 12.41 6.14
C THR A 444 22.71 12.84 7.59
N SER A 445 23.92 12.60 8.11
CA SER A 445 24.27 12.87 9.51
C SER A 445 24.83 14.29 9.75
N ASP A 446 24.86 14.69 11.02
CA ASP A 446 25.43 15.97 11.47
C ASP A 446 26.94 15.89 11.76
N ALA A 447 27.60 14.81 11.35
CA ALA A 447 29.03 14.58 11.53
C ALA A 447 29.70 14.15 10.21
N PRO A 448 31.00 14.42 10.01
CA PRO A 448 31.71 13.91 8.85
C PRO A 448 31.84 12.37 8.92
N VAL A 449 31.67 11.70 7.78
CA VAL A 449 31.76 10.24 7.66
C VAL A 449 32.89 9.86 6.71
N ASN A 450 33.78 8.98 7.16
CA ASN A 450 34.84 8.42 6.31
C ASN A 450 34.30 7.20 5.57
N ILE A 451 34.21 7.31 4.25
CA ILE A 451 33.73 6.28 3.32
C ILE A 451 34.86 5.65 2.51
N GLY A 452 36.12 6.00 2.81
CA GLY A 452 37.25 5.41 2.11
C GLY A 452 37.27 3.89 2.27
N ARG A 453 37.53 3.18 1.16
CA ARG A 453 37.51 1.72 1.00
C ARG A 453 36.15 1.07 0.84
N TRP A 454 35.06 1.81 0.99
CA TRP A 454 33.72 1.28 0.69
C TRP A 454 33.59 0.96 -0.79
N PHE A 455 32.56 0.20 -1.15
CA PHE A 455 32.34 -0.25 -2.50
C PHE A 455 31.06 0.29 -3.12
N LEU A 456 31.11 0.62 -4.40
CA LEU A 456 29.95 0.74 -5.27
C LEU A 456 29.88 -0.50 -6.17
N SER A 457 28.66 -0.95 -6.46
CA SER A 457 28.41 -2.01 -7.44
C SER A 457 27.05 -1.87 -8.14
N ASP A 458 27.00 -2.23 -9.42
CA ASP A 458 25.82 -2.47 -10.26
C ASP A 458 25.42 -3.95 -10.33
N ASN A 459 25.93 -4.81 -9.44
CA ASN A 459 25.66 -6.24 -9.51
C ASN A 459 25.49 -6.86 -8.12
N SER A 460 24.30 -7.40 -7.87
CA SER A 460 23.94 -8.08 -6.63
C SER A 460 24.71 -9.40 -6.39
N ASN A 461 25.35 -9.97 -7.42
CA ASN A 461 26.25 -11.13 -7.26
C ASN A 461 27.71 -10.74 -6.98
N ASN A 462 28.04 -9.44 -7.01
CA ASN A 462 29.38 -8.96 -6.69
C ASN A 462 29.33 -7.52 -6.19
N TYR A 463 29.29 -7.33 -4.88
CA TYR A 463 29.24 -6.02 -4.23
C TYR A 463 30.58 -5.25 -4.21
N GLU A 464 31.67 -5.84 -4.71
CA GLU A 464 33.04 -5.31 -4.55
C GLU A 464 33.64 -4.81 -5.88
N LYS A 465 32.84 -4.17 -6.75
CA LYS A 465 33.29 -3.75 -8.09
C LYS A 465 34.16 -2.48 -8.10
N TYR A 466 33.73 -1.39 -7.48
CA TYR A 466 34.49 -0.14 -7.40
C TYR A 466 34.79 0.22 -5.96
N GLN A 467 36.07 0.26 -5.59
CA GLN A 467 36.50 0.68 -4.26
C GLN A 467 36.74 2.19 -4.21
N ILE A 468 35.99 2.87 -3.35
CA ILE A 468 36.14 4.30 -3.09
C ILE A 468 37.54 4.57 -2.52
N PRO A 469 38.28 5.59 -3.02
CA PRO A 469 39.64 5.88 -2.60
C PRO A 469 39.81 6.00 -1.08
N VAL A 470 40.95 5.54 -0.57
CA VAL A 470 41.30 5.66 0.85
C VAL A 470 41.27 7.12 1.33
N ASN A 471 40.81 7.34 2.56
CA ASN A 471 40.66 8.66 3.20
C ASN A 471 39.61 9.59 2.56
N THR A 472 38.66 9.06 1.79
CA THR A 472 37.50 9.83 1.33
C THR A 472 36.55 10.12 2.49
N VAL A 473 36.31 11.40 2.77
CA VAL A 473 35.44 11.85 3.87
C VAL A 473 34.35 12.76 3.30
N ILE A 474 33.09 12.42 3.56
CA ILE A 474 31.96 13.30 3.26
C ILE A 474 31.69 14.16 4.49
N ALA A 475 31.66 15.48 4.34
CA ALA A 475 31.29 16.40 5.42
C ALA A 475 29.82 16.17 5.87
N SER A 476 29.45 16.68 7.05
CA SER A 476 28.04 16.64 7.49
C SER A 476 27.14 17.33 6.45
N LYS A 477 26.05 16.69 6.03
CA LYS A 477 25.17 17.19 4.95
C LYS A 477 25.91 17.49 3.63
N GLY A 478 27.06 16.85 3.42
CA GLY A 478 27.88 16.99 2.22
C GLY A 478 27.63 15.87 1.22
N PHE A 479 28.24 16.01 0.04
CA PHE A 479 28.09 15.11 -1.09
C PHE A 479 29.44 14.53 -1.54
N TYR A 480 29.39 13.43 -2.28
CA TYR A 480 30.51 12.84 -3.01
C TYR A 480 29.99 12.28 -4.33
N VAL A 481 30.65 12.58 -5.44
CA VAL A 481 30.26 12.07 -6.77
C VAL A 481 31.36 11.17 -7.31
N ALA A 482 30.98 9.99 -7.80
CA ALA A 482 31.84 9.11 -8.59
C ALA A 482 31.34 9.09 -10.03
N TYR A 483 32.23 9.36 -10.98
CA TYR A 483 31.91 9.38 -12.41
C TYR A 483 32.34 8.10 -13.09
N GLN A 484 31.77 7.80 -14.26
CA GLN A 484 32.03 6.57 -15.00
C GLN A 484 33.53 6.29 -15.23
N ARG A 485 34.32 7.32 -15.55
CA ARG A 485 35.78 7.20 -15.67
C ARG A 485 36.47 6.65 -14.43
N ASP A 486 35.95 6.92 -13.23
CA ASP A 486 36.53 6.43 -11.98
C ASP A 486 36.37 4.92 -11.87
N PHE A 487 35.22 4.40 -12.34
CA PHE A 487 34.93 2.97 -12.40
C PHE A 487 35.88 2.25 -13.38
N PHE A 488 36.17 2.86 -14.53
CA PHE A 488 37.02 2.26 -15.57
C PHE A 488 38.53 2.42 -15.33
N ALA A 489 38.98 3.57 -14.80
CA ALA A 489 40.40 3.87 -14.61
C ALA A 489 41.04 3.00 -13.51
N SER A 490 40.23 2.49 -12.57
CA SER A 490 40.67 1.70 -11.42
C SER A 490 40.47 0.18 -11.58
N ASN A 491 39.69 -0.29 -12.55
CA ASN A 491 39.32 -1.72 -12.67
C ASN A 491 39.32 -2.26 -14.12
N PRO A 492 40.45 -2.76 -14.65
CA PRO A 492 40.50 -3.31 -16.01
C PRO A 492 39.94 -4.73 -16.16
N ARG A 493 39.28 -5.31 -15.14
CA ARG A 493 38.85 -6.72 -15.14
C ARG A 493 37.41 -7.00 -14.74
N VAL A 494 36.71 -6.11 -14.04
CA VAL A 494 35.28 -6.29 -13.74
C VAL A 494 34.51 -5.08 -14.29
N PRO A 495 33.71 -5.25 -15.38
CA PRO A 495 32.93 -4.14 -15.93
C PRO A 495 31.84 -3.70 -14.94
N PHE A 496 31.78 -2.39 -14.71
CA PHE A 496 30.72 -1.68 -14.02
C PHE A 496 30.05 -0.80 -15.07
N ALA A 497 28.77 -1.04 -15.37
CA ALA A 497 28.03 -0.26 -16.36
C ALA A 497 26.55 -0.23 -15.99
N LEU A 498 26.00 0.97 -15.85
CA LEU A 498 24.60 1.17 -15.49
C LEU A 498 23.71 0.98 -16.73
N ASN A 499 22.72 0.11 -16.65
CA ASN A 499 21.82 -0.14 -17.78
C ASN A 499 20.64 0.86 -17.80
N SER A 500 20.74 1.93 -18.60
CA SER A 500 19.66 2.91 -18.74
C SER A 500 18.47 2.46 -19.59
N ALA A 501 18.60 1.41 -20.41
CA ALA A 501 17.51 0.94 -21.25
C ALA A 501 16.53 0.05 -20.47
N PHE A 502 17.07 -0.85 -19.63
CA PHE A 502 16.27 -1.78 -18.82
C PHE A 502 16.09 -1.33 -17.37
N GLY A 503 16.86 -0.33 -16.93
CA GLY A 503 17.06 -0.06 -15.52
C GLY A 503 18.13 -0.99 -14.93
N ASP A 504 18.58 -0.67 -13.72
CA ASP A 504 19.57 -1.43 -12.97
C ASP A 504 19.46 -1.15 -11.47
N GLU A 505 20.37 -1.70 -10.68
CA GLU A 505 20.55 -1.37 -9.27
C GLU A 505 21.92 -0.75 -9.00
N VAL A 506 22.02 0.06 -7.95
CA VAL A 506 23.30 0.51 -7.38
C VAL A 506 23.33 0.12 -5.91
N HIS A 507 24.44 -0.50 -5.50
CA HIS A 507 24.70 -0.93 -4.14
C HIS A 507 25.89 -0.17 -3.56
N LEU A 508 25.74 0.30 -2.32
CA LEU A 508 26.80 0.88 -1.50
C LEU A 508 27.09 -0.07 -0.34
N THR A 509 28.31 -0.57 -0.25
CA THR A 509 28.72 -1.54 0.76
C THR A 509 29.90 -1.01 1.58
N GLN A 510 29.75 -0.99 2.90
CA GLN A 510 30.80 -0.62 3.83
C GLN A 510 31.83 -1.76 3.94
N SER A 511 33.11 -1.39 4.08
CA SER A 511 34.20 -2.33 4.34
C SER A 511 34.86 -2.10 5.70
N ASP A 512 35.55 -3.12 6.21
CA ASP A 512 36.43 -3.01 7.38
C ASP A 512 37.76 -2.28 7.06
N ALA A 513 38.66 -2.19 8.04
CA ALA A 513 39.97 -1.56 7.87
C ALA A 513 40.92 -2.35 6.96
N GLU A 514 40.61 -3.62 6.72
CA GLU A 514 41.33 -4.57 5.88
C GLU A 514 40.77 -4.61 4.43
N GLY A 515 39.60 -4.02 4.19
CA GLY A 515 38.92 -3.92 2.91
C GLY A 515 37.88 -5.01 2.64
N ASN A 516 37.50 -5.81 3.63
CA ASN A 516 36.45 -6.83 3.48
C ASN A 516 35.07 -6.19 3.68
N ALA A 517 34.08 -6.57 2.88
CA ALA A 517 32.69 -6.11 3.05
C ALA A 517 32.14 -6.48 4.45
N MET A 518 31.54 -5.50 5.13
CA MET A 518 30.97 -5.65 6.48
C MET A 518 29.45 -5.50 6.49
N ALA A 519 28.94 -4.48 5.78
CA ALA A 519 27.53 -4.12 5.85
C ALA A 519 27.07 -3.48 4.54
N PHE A 520 25.86 -3.83 4.12
CA PHE A 520 25.11 -3.08 3.13
C PHE A 520 24.72 -1.73 3.73
N VAL A 521 25.19 -0.67 3.11
CA VAL A 521 24.78 0.68 3.44
C VAL A 521 23.48 0.91 2.70
N ASP A 522 23.51 1.26 1.41
CA ASP A 522 22.31 1.61 0.65
C ASP A 522 22.18 0.76 -0.62
N THR A 523 20.95 0.59 -1.08
CA THR A 523 20.64 0.03 -2.41
C THR A 523 19.53 0.86 -3.03
N ILE A 524 19.71 1.28 -4.28
CA ILE A 524 18.63 1.83 -5.08
C ILE A 524 18.45 1.02 -6.36
N ALA A 525 17.22 0.84 -6.78
CA ALA A 525 16.87 0.30 -8.09
C ALA A 525 16.27 1.43 -8.93
N PHE A 526 16.70 1.59 -10.17
CA PHE A 526 16.20 2.64 -11.06
C PHE A 526 15.62 2.01 -12.35
N PRO A 527 14.56 2.61 -12.93
CA PRO A 527 13.97 2.14 -14.17
C PRO A 527 14.80 2.61 -15.38
N ALA A 528 14.25 2.44 -16.58
CA ALA A 528 14.82 3.08 -17.76
C ALA A 528 14.88 4.62 -17.58
N ALA A 529 15.98 5.23 -18.03
CA ALA A 529 16.26 6.64 -17.82
C ALA A 529 16.28 7.44 -19.13
N GLU A 530 15.73 8.65 -19.09
CA GLU A 530 15.84 9.60 -20.20
C GLU A 530 17.27 10.13 -20.26
N ASN A 531 17.81 10.28 -21.47
CA ASN A 531 19.17 10.80 -21.66
C ASN A 531 19.35 12.16 -20.96
N GLY A 532 20.29 12.24 -20.01
CA GLY A 532 20.59 13.44 -19.22
C GLY A 532 19.66 13.72 -18.04
N ARG A 533 18.68 12.85 -17.81
CA ARG A 533 17.79 12.95 -16.65
C ARG A 533 18.24 11.95 -15.60
N SER A 534 18.53 12.46 -14.41
CA SER A 534 18.91 11.64 -13.28
C SER A 534 17.70 11.19 -12.48
N MET A 535 17.93 10.19 -11.64
CA MET A 535 17.04 9.76 -10.57
C MET A 535 17.67 10.13 -9.24
N GLY A 536 16.91 10.63 -8.28
CA GLY A 536 17.46 10.98 -6.97
C GLY A 536 16.42 11.05 -5.86
N ARG A 537 16.91 11.11 -4.62
CA ARG A 537 16.10 11.26 -3.41
C ARG A 537 15.67 12.71 -3.24
N PHE A 538 14.38 12.98 -3.08
CA PHE A 538 13.88 14.33 -2.83
C PHE A 538 12.90 14.37 -1.63
N PRO A 539 13.19 15.17 -0.58
CA PRO A 539 14.45 15.88 -0.32
C PRO A 539 15.67 14.94 -0.22
N ASP A 540 16.88 15.49 -0.22
CA ASP A 540 18.12 14.70 -0.14
C ASP A 540 18.10 13.73 1.04
N GLY A 541 18.44 12.48 0.76
CA GLY A 541 18.43 11.38 1.73
C GLY A 541 17.05 10.92 2.24
N SER A 542 15.95 11.33 1.61
CA SER A 542 14.63 10.71 1.79
C SER A 542 14.64 9.25 1.33
N GLU A 543 13.72 8.42 1.81
CA GLU A 543 13.70 6.96 1.52
C GLU A 543 13.39 6.61 0.06
N SER A 544 12.73 7.51 -0.67
CA SER A 544 12.27 7.25 -2.03
C SER A 544 13.09 8.00 -3.07
N ILE A 545 13.32 7.36 -4.21
CA ILE A 545 13.91 7.99 -5.39
C ILE A 545 12.81 8.42 -6.38
N ARG A 546 13.07 9.51 -7.09
CA ARG A 546 12.22 10.07 -8.13
C ARG A 546 13.08 10.43 -9.33
N THR A 547 12.47 10.45 -10.51
CA THR A 547 13.07 11.12 -11.65
C THR A 547 13.18 12.61 -11.33
N LEU A 548 14.37 13.22 -11.48
CA LEU A 548 14.59 14.63 -11.16
C LEU A 548 14.31 15.55 -12.36
N GLU A 549 13.95 16.82 -12.11
CA GLU A 549 13.74 17.80 -13.17
C GLU A 549 15.02 18.04 -14.00
N TYR A 550 16.17 18.04 -13.35
CA TYR A 550 17.51 18.11 -13.96
C TYR A 550 18.55 17.54 -13.00
N GLN A 551 19.73 17.22 -13.54
CA GLN A 551 20.84 16.65 -12.78
C GLN A 551 21.55 17.66 -11.86
N THR A 552 22.06 17.20 -10.71
CA THR A 552 22.56 18.06 -9.62
C THR A 552 23.95 17.71 -9.09
N PHE A 553 24.84 17.15 -9.92
CA PHE A 553 26.21 16.76 -9.53
C PHE A 553 27.20 17.89 -9.19
N GLY A 554 26.74 19.12 -8.90
CA GLY A 554 27.62 20.23 -8.46
C GLY A 554 28.24 21.05 -9.59
N THR A 555 27.80 20.87 -10.83
CA THR A 555 28.04 21.79 -11.96
C THR A 555 26.71 22.20 -12.60
N GLN A 556 26.70 23.30 -13.34
CA GLN A 556 25.53 23.72 -14.13
C GLN A 556 25.48 23.05 -15.52
N LEU A 557 26.33 22.05 -15.75
CA LEU A 557 26.45 21.37 -17.04
C LEU A 557 25.52 20.16 -17.10
N SER A 558 25.01 19.91 -18.30
CA SER A 558 24.13 18.81 -18.69
C SER A 558 24.69 18.07 -19.92
N ASN A 559 24.13 16.91 -20.23
CA ASN A 559 24.42 16.18 -21.47
C ASN A 559 24.10 16.97 -22.77
N SER A 560 23.36 18.08 -22.67
CA SER A 560 23.06 18.96 -23.80
C SER A 560 24.13 20.03 -24.06
N ASP A 561 25.10 20.18 -23.14
CA ASP A 561 26.18 21.15 -23.27
C ASP A 561 27.27 20.68 -24.22
N ALA A 562 28.12 21.63 -24.64
CA ALA A 562 29.18 21.36 -25.60
C ALA A 562 30.16 20.28 -25.07
N PRO A 563 30.47 19.24 -25.87
CA PRO A 563 31.35 18.11 -25.48
C PRO A 563 32.69 18.51 -24.85
N GLU A 564 33.25 19.65 -25.26
CA GLU A 564 34.49 20.20 -24.69
C GLU A 564 34.39 20.58 -23.19
N ASN A 565 33.18 20.68 -22.64
CA ASN A 565 32.94 21.00 -21.23
C ASN A 565 32.94 19.76 -20.33
N LEU A 566 33.17 18.55 -20.86
CA LEU A 566 33.23 17.33 -20.05
C LEU A 566 34.22 17.43 -18.89
N ASP A 567 35.42 17.97 -19.14
CA ASP A 567 36.44 18.10 -18.10
C ASP A 567 36.02 19.05 -16.98
N LEU A 568 35.00 19.88 -17.19
CA LEU A 568 34.37 20.67 -16.14
C LEU A 568 33.25 19.91 -15.43
N PHE A 569 32.41 19.17 -16.17
CA PHE A 569 31.31 18.38 -15.62
C PHE A 569 31.80 17.43 -14.51
N VAL A 570 32.88 16.71 -14.78
CA VAL A 570 33.46 15.69 -13.87
C VAL A 570 34.20 16.26 -12.66
N LEU A 571 34.26 17.59 -12.53
CA LEU A 571 34.76 18.26 -11.33
C LEU A 571 33.65 18.55 -10.32
N GLY A 572 32.40 18.25 -10.68
CA GLY A 572 31.25 18.40 -9.80
C GLY A 572 31.37 17.52 -8.56
N ALA A 573 31.18 18.11 -7.39
CA ALA A 573 31.27 17.46 -6.09
C ALA A 573 29.90 17.23 -5.43
N GLY A 574 28.83 17.39 -6.20
CA GLY A 574 27.44 17.25 -5.76
C GLY A 574 26.77 18.54 -5.30
N ALA A 575 25.45 18.54 -5.30
CA ALA A 575 24.59 19.63 -4.85
C ALA A 575 23.20 19.08 -4.44
N PRO A 576 22.38 19.86 -3.70
CA PRO A 576 21.03 19.41 -3.35
C PRO A 576 20.20 19.06 -4.59
N ASN A 577 19.49 17.94 -4.52
CA ASN A 577 18.69 17.44 -5.63
C ASN A 577 17.60 18.42 -6.07
N ALA A 578 17.36 18.43 -7.38
CA ALA A 578 16.22 19.14 -7.98
C ALA A 578 14.89 18.54 -7.51
N GLU A 579 13.80 19.28 -7.72
CA GLU A 579 12.44 18.77 -7.47
C GLU A 579 12.13 17.57 -8.41
N PRO A 580 11.20 16.68 -8.02
CA PRO A 580 10.76 15.59 -8.87
C PRO A 580 10.16 16.09 -10.19
N PHE A 581 10.52 15.41 -11.28
CA PHE A 581 9.99 15.70 -12.61
C PHE A 581 8.54 15.24 -12.73
N VAL A 582 7.67 16.15 -13.16
CA VAL A 582 6.33 15.84 -13.67
C VAL A 582 6.27 16.19 -15.16
N GLY A 583 5.92 15.20 -15.97
CA GLY A 583 5.95 15.29 -17.42
C GLY A 583 4.82 16.12 -18.03
N SER A 584 4.58 15.94 -19.33
CA SER A 584 3.54 16.70 -20.04
C SER A 584 2.12 16.30 -19.70
N VAL A 585 1.93 15.14 -19.08
CA VAL A 585 0.63 14.59 -18.66
C VAL A 585 0.79 14.09 -17.24
N ALA A 586 -0.17 14.42 -16.38
CA ALA A 586 -0.15 14.06 -14.96
C ALA A 586 -1.46 13.40 -14.54
N VAL A 587 -1.40 12.51 -13.54
CA VAL A 587 -2.59 11.99 -12.86
C VAL A 587 -3.19 13.12 -12.03
N SER A 588 -4.44 13.47 -12.32
CA SER A 588 -5.16 14.57 -11.67
C SER A 588 -6.18 14.11 -10.63
N ARG A 589 -6.79 12.93 -10.83
CA ARG A 589 -7.79 12.37 -9.92
C ARG A 589 -7.65 10.86 -9.82
N ILE A 590 -8.01 10.31 -8.66
CA ILE A 590 -8.04 8.87 -8.40
C ILE A 590 -9.30 8.56 -7.58
N MET A 591 -10.14 7.65 -8.08
CA MET A 591 -11.21 7.00 -7.33
C MET A 591 -10.78 5.55 -7.10
N TYR A 592 -10.21 5.27 -5.93
CA TYR A 592 -9.68 3.95 -5.61
C TYR A 592 -10.62 3.15 -4.70
N HIS A 593 -11.54 3.78 -3.95
CA HIS A 593 -12.46 3.08 -3.04
C HIS A 593 -13.89 3.65 -3.13
N PRO A 594 -14.65 3.34 -4.20
CA PRO A 594 -16.01 3.86 -4.39
C PRO A 594 -17.01 3.28 -3.37
N THR A 595 -18.06 4.04 -3.03
CA THR A 595 -19.10 3.61 -2.05
C THR A 595 -20.01 2.49 -2.58
N PHE A 596 -20.23 2.43 -3.90
CA PHE A 596 -21.10 1.45 -4.54
C PHE A 596 -20.66 1.19 -5.99
N GLY A 597 -20.43 -0.08 -6.35
CA GLY A 597 -20.14 -0.52 -7.72
C GLY A 597 -18.65 -0.55 -8.08
N ASN A 598 -18.36 -1.15 -9.24
CA ASN A 598 -17.04 -1.20 -9.87
C ASN A 598 -16.80 0.12 -10.64
N ASP A 599 -16.65 1.24 -9.94
CA ASP A 599 -16.44 2.55 -10.58
C ASP A 599 -15.06 3.14 -10.31
N GLU A 600 -14.05 2.31 -10.07
CA GLU A 600 -12.69 2.79 -9.94
C GLU A 600 -12.21 3.43 -11.25
N TYR A 601 -11.51 4.54 -11.10
CA TYR A 601 -10.92 5.25 -12.21
C TYR A 601 -9.79 6.16 -11.76
N PHE A 602 -8.98 6.59 -12.70
CA PHE A 602 -8.13 7.76 -12.54
C PHE A 602 -8.18 8.64 -13.79
N GLU A 603 -7.92 9.92 -13.60
CA GLU A 603 -7.95 10.94 -14.64
C GLU A 603 -6.52 11.37 -14.96
N LEU A 604 -6.19 11.44 -16.25
CA LEU A 604 -4.96 12.00 -16.78
C LEU A 604 -5.24 13.38 -17.35
N ARG A 605 -4.38 14.36 -17.10
CA ARG A 605 -4.52 15.73 -17.60
C ARG A 605 -3.29 16.18 -18.35
N ASN A 606 -3.49 16.72 -19.55
CA ASN A 606 -2.44 17.35 -20.34
C ASN A 606 -2.08 18.71 -19.71
N LEU A 607 -0.81 18.95 -19.44
CA LEU A 607 -0.30 20.19 -18.85
C LEU A 607 0.20 21.18 -19.90
N LYS A 608 0.15 20.82 -21.19
CA LYS A 608 0.62 21.65 -22.29
C LYS A 608 -0.54 22.37 -22.97
N ASN A 609 -0.25 23.55 -23.51
CA ASN A 609 -1.13 24.32 -24.41
C ASN A 609 -1.11 23.80 -25.86
N ARG A 610 -0.75 22.53 -26.04
CA ARG A 610 -0.74 21.83 -27.33
C ARG A 610 -1.19 20.39 -27.11
N GLU A 611 -1.64 19.75 -28.17
CA GLU A 611 -2.00 18.33 -28.12
C GLU A 611 -0.81 17.45 -27.68
N VAL A 612 -1.09 16.39 -26.93
CA VAL A 612 -0.11 15.37 -26.54
C VAL A 612 -0.58 14.02 -27.08
N ALA A 613 0.19 13.47 -28.01
CA ALA A 613 0.03 12.11 -28.50
C ALA A 613 0.54 11.11 -27.44
N LEU A 614 -0.30 10.15 -27.07
CA LEU A 614 0.06 9.06 -26.15
C LEU A 614 0.71 7.88 -26.89
N PHE A 615 1.57 8.20 -27.85
CA PHE A 615 2.37 7.28 -28.67
C PHE A 615 3.57 8.02 -29.25
N ASP A 616 4.60 7.30 -29.71
CA ASP A 616 5.74 7.87 -30.43
C ASP A 616 5.28 8.36 -31.83
N PRO A 617 5.35 9.67 -32.13
CA PRO A 617 4.92 10.20 -33.43
C PRO A 617 5.70 9.65 -34.64
N ASN A 618 6.94 9.21 -34.44
CA ASN A 618 7.77 8.62 -35.48
C ASN A 618 7.52 7.11 -35.64
N ILE A 619 7.08 6.46 -34.57
CA ILE A 619 6.85 5.01 -34.48
C ILE A 619 5.50 4.75 -33.78
N PRO A 620 4.35 5.02 -34.43
CA PRO A 620 3.05 5.09 -33.74
C PRO A 620 2.57 3.80 -33.07
N GLN A 621 3.18 2.65 -33.37
CA GLN A 621 2.95 1.39 -32.68
C GLN A 621 3.55 1.34 -31.26
N ASN A 622 4.50 2.22 -30.94
CA ASN A 622 5.02 2.39 -29.60
C ASN A 622 4.09 3.36 -28.87
N THR A 623 3.22 2.82 -28.01
CA THR A 623 2.21 3.60 -27.30
C THR A 623 2.60 3.79 -25.83
N TRP A 624 2.01 4.78 -25.17
CA TRP A 624 2.20 4.97 -23.74
C TRP A 624 1.58 3.84 -22.93
N ARG A 625 2.03 3.71 -21.68
CA ARG A 625 1.68 2.59 -20.80
C ARG A 625 1.32 3.09 -19.41
N ILE A 626 0.47 2.31 -18.75
CA ILE A 626 0.13 2.46 -17.34
C ILE A 626 0.58 1.20 -16.65
N ARG A 627 1.26 1.34 -15.51
CA ARG A 627 1.76 0.22 -14.69
C ARG A 627 1.58 0.49 -13.21
N GLY A 628 1.65 -0.57 -12.41
CA GLY A 628 1.56 -0.52 -10.95
C GLY A 628 0.32 -1.28 -10.48
N GLY A 629 -0.59 -0.61 -9.77
CA GLY A 629 -1.87 -1.22 -9.35
C GLY A 629 -2.78 -1.59 -10.53
N VAL A 630 -2.60 -0.93 -11.67
CA VAL A 630 -3.28 -1.24 -12.93
C VAL A 630 -2.28 -1.30 -14.08
N ASP A 631 -2.39 -2.33 -14.90
CA ASP A 631 -1.57 -2.53 -16.09
C ASP A 631 -2.41 -2.34 -17.37
N LEU A 632 -2.08 -1.30 -18.15
CA LEU A 632 -2.76 -1.01 -19.42
C LEU A 632 -1.76 -0.48 -20.46
N ASP A 633 -1.77 -1.08 -21.64
CA ASP A 633 -1.11 -0.52 -22.82
C ASP A 633 -2.13 0.36 -23.57
N LEU A 634 -1.83 1.66 -23.72
CA LEU A 634 -2.75 2.55 -24.41
C LEU A 634 -2.79 2.23 -25.91
N PRO A 635 -3.95 2.35 -26.57
CA PRO A 635 -4.04 2.08 -27.99
C PRO A 635 -3.34 3.16 -28.82
N THR A 636 -3.03 2.84 -30.08
CA THR A 636 -2.42 3.79 -31.02
C THR A 636 -3.40 4.91 -31.39
N GLY A 637 -2.91 6.12 -31.65
CA GLY A 637 -3.72 7.22 -32.17
C GLY A 637 -4.46 8.04 -31.11
N ILE A 638 -4.18 7.79 -29.83
CA ILE A 638 -4.77 8.54 -28.72
C ILE A 638 -4.03 9.86 -28.53
N ILE A 639 -4.81 10.94 -28.46
CA ILE A 639 -4.34 12.31 -28.33
C ILE A 639 -5.16 12.96 -27.22
N ILE A 640 -4.49 13.58 -26.26
CA ILE A 640 -5.15 14.47 -25.29
C ILE A 640 -5.05 15.91 -25.84
N PRO A 641 -6.18 16.63 -26.02
CA PRO A 641 -6.18 18.03 -26.42
C PRO A 641 -5.38 18.93 -25.47
N PRO A 642 -5.00 20.15 -25.87
CA PRO A 642 -4.41 21.16 -24.98
C PRO A 642 -5.20 21.28 -23.67
N LEU A 643 -4.53 21.20 -22.52
CA LEU A 643 -5.15 21.27 -21.19
C LEU A 643 -6.28 20.25 -20.88
N GLY A 644 -6.59 19.37 -21.83
CA GLY A 644 -7.67 18.40 -21.77
C GLY A 644 -7.36 17.21 -20.88
N ARG A 645 -8.34 16.32 -20.74
CA ARG A 645 -8.28 15.14 -19.88
C ARG A 645 -8.63 13.84 -20.59
N LEU A 646 -8.18 12.74 -20.01
CA LEU A 646 -8.52 11.37 -20.38
C LEU A 646 -8.85 10.61 -19.10
N ILE A 647 -9.94 9.83 -19.11
CA ILE A 647 -10.35 8.99 -17.98
C ILE A 647 -9.97 7.55 -18.28
N VAL A 648 -9.42 6.85 -17.29
CA VAL A 648 -9.12 5.41 -17.36
C VAL A 648 -9.92 4.72 -16.25
N THR A 649 -10.79 3.76 -16.59
CA THR A 649 -11.74 3.14 -15.66
C THR A 649 -11.84 1.62 -15.83
N GLU A 650 -12.25 0.92 -14.77
CA GLU A 650 -12.55 -0.51 -14.79
C GLU A 650 -13.87 -0.83 -15.52
N LEU A 651 -14.69 0.18 -15.81
CA LEU A 651 -15.92 0.01 -16.58
C LEU A 651 -15.69 0.05 -18.09
N GLU A 652 -16.62 -0.58 -18.82
CA GLU A 652 -16.80 -0.34 -20.25
C GLU A 652 -17.03 1.16 -20.50
N PRO A 653 -16.30 1.80 -21.45
CA PRO A 653 -16.34 3.26 -21.65
C PRO A 653 -17.75 3.83 -21.84
N ASP A 654 -18.61 3.15 -22.60
CA ASP A 654 -19.99 3.58 -22.85
C ASP A 654 -20.88 3.50 -21.59
N VAL A 655 -20.58 2.56 -20.69
CA VAL A 655 -21.28 2.40 -19.41
C VAL A 655 -20.87 3.51 -18.46
N TYR A 656 -19.56 3.76 -18.31
CA TYR A 656 -19.04 4.86 -17.48
C TYR A 656 -19.60 6.20 -17.97
N ARG A 657 -19.53 6.43 -19.29
CA ARG A 657 -20.06 7.64 -19.93
C ARG A 657 -21.53 7.86 -19.62
N SER A 658 -22.36 6.84 -19.79
CA SER A 658 -23.80 6.92 -19.56
C SER A 658 -24.12 7.12 -18.07
N LYS A 659 -23.34 6.51 -17.18
CA LYS A 659 -23.54 6.58 -15.72
C LYS A 659 -23.23 7.96 -15.15
N TYR A 660 -22.17 8.60 -15.64
CA TYR A 660 -21.70 9.89 -15.14
C TYR A 660 -22.04 11.07 -16.06
N GLU A 661 -22.82 10.83 -17.12
CA GLU A 661 -23.27 11.84 -18.09
C GLU A 661 -22.09 12.58 -18.78
N ILE A 662 -20.96 11.88 -19.01
CA ILE A 662 -19.73 12.48 -19.54
C ILE A 662 -19.85 12.84 -21.03
N SER A 663 -19.50 14.08 -21.40
CA SER A 663 -19.46 14.56 -22.79
C SER A 663 -18.60 13.69 -23.72
N ASN A 664 -19.09 13.43 -24.94
CA ASN A 664 -18.38 12.67 -25.98
C ASN A 664 -17.01 13.27 -26.38
N ALA A 665 -16.74 14.53 -26.01
CA ALA A 665 -15.45 15.17 -26.20
C ALA A 665 -14.34 14.56 -25.31
N VAL A 666 -14.70 14.02 -24.14
CA VAL A 666 -13.74 13.41 -23.21
C VAL A 666 -13.43 11.98 -23.64
N THR A 667 -12.15 11.67 -23.80
CA THR A 667 -11.71 10.31 -24.08
C THR A 667 -11.79 9.46 -22.82
N ILE A 668 -12.46 8.30 -22.89
CA ILE A 668 -12.56 7.33 -21.80
C ILE A 668 -11.91 6.02 -22.28
N MET A 669 -11.03 5.48 -21.45
CA MET A 669 -10.35 4.21 -21.64
C MET A 669 -10.81 3.20 -20.60
N GLY A 670 -10.91 1.94 -21.01
CA GLY A 670 -11.36 0.85 -20.16
C GLY A 670 -12.01 -0.26 -21.00
N PRO A 671 -12.45 -1.34 -20.35
CA PRO A 671 -12.14 -1.66 -18.96
C PRO A 671 -10.65 -2.04 -18.83
N TYR A 672 -9.96 -1.52 -17.81
CA TYR A 672 -8.66 -2.08 -17.44
C TYR A 672 -8.84 -3.38 -16.64
N GLU A 673 -7.83 -4.25 -16.64
CA GLU A 673 -7.80 -5.44 -15.78
C GLU A 673 -7.13 -5.10 -14.44
N GLY A 674 -7.64 -5.67 -13.35
CA GLY A 674 -7.18 -5.38 -11.99
C GLY A 674 -8.04 -4.34 -11.27
N LYS A 675 -7.59 -3.93 -10.08
CA LYS A 675 -8.23 -2.92 -9.22
C LYS A 675 -7.17 -2.05 -8.56
N LEU A 676 -7.54 -0.82 -8.25
CA LEU A 676 -6.74 0.06 -7.42
C LEU A 676 -6.87 -0.40 -5.94
N ASP A 677 -5.77 -0.73 -5.25
CA ASP A 677 -5.87 -1.17 -3.84
C ASP A 677 -6.47 -0.06 -2.95
N ASN A 678 -7.47 -0.46 -2.16
CA ASN A 678 -8.14 0.37 -1.16
C ASN A 678 -7.20 0.85 -0.05
N ASN A 679 -6.07 0.19 0.18
CA ASN A 679 -5.06 0.56 1.17
C ASN A 679 -3.95 1.46 0.62
N GLY A 680 -4.00 1.79 -0.67
CA GLY A 680 -2.92 2.49 -1.36
C GLY A 680 -2.15 1.61 -2.32
N GLU A 681 -1.74 2.19 -3.44
CA GLU A 681 -0.89 1.54 -4.42
C GLU A 681 -0.13 2.57 -5.26
N THR A 682 0.58 2.13 -6.29
CA THR A 682 1.30 3.02 -7.23
C THR A 682 0.65 3.02 -8.61
N ILE A 683 0.44 4.21 -9.19
CA ILE A 683 0.08 4.39 -10.61
C ILE A 683 1.26 5.05 -11.31
N ARG A 684 1.77 4.42 -12.36
CA ARG A 684 2.89 4.93 -13.18
C ARG A 684 2.41 5.17 -14.59
N LEU A 685 2.60 6.40 -15.08
CA LEU A 685 2.40 6.75 -16.47
C LEU A 685 3.75 6.72 -17.19
N LEU A 686 3.89 5.88 -18.21
CA LEU A 686 5.13 5.71 -18.96
C LEU A 686 4.97 6.05 -20.43
N ARG A 687 5.99 6.68 -21.02
CA ARG A 687 6.09 6.93 -22.46
C ARG A 687 7.21 6.09 -23.07
N PRO A 688 7.09 5.65 -24.33
CA PRO A 688 8.20 5.01 -25.03
C PRO A 688 9.33 6.02 -25.29
N ASP A 689 10.56 5.54 -25.23
CA ASP A 689 11.74 6.23 -25.77
C ASP A 689 12.10 5.72 -27.16
N SER A 690 13.11 6.33 -27.78
CA SER A 690 13.69 5.84 -29.03
C SER A 690 14.18 4.39 -28.86
N PRO A 691 13.90 3.50 -29.83
CA PRO A 691 14.39 2.12 -29.75
C PRO A 691 15.90 2.07 -29.68
N VAL A 692 16.43 1.13 -28.90
CA VAL A 692 17.87 0.83 -28.85
C VAL A 692 18.36 0.52 -30.27
N MET A 693 19.45 1.15 -30.68
CA MET A 693 19.95 1.10 -32.05
C MET A 693 21.10 0.10 -32.21
N ALA A 694 21.17 -0.56 -33.37
CA ALA A 694 22.31 -1.41 -33.71
C ALA A 694 23.63 -0.60 -33.71
N PRO A 695 24.77 -1.20 -33.29
CA PRO A 695 25.04 -2.63 -33.14
C PRO A 695 24.78 -3.21 -31.74
N ASP A 696 24.08 -2.49 -30.87
CA ASP A 696 23.73 -2.98 -29.53
C ASP A 696 23.01 -4.35 -29.58
N PRO A 697 23.32 -5.31 -28.69
CA PRO A 697 22.65 -6.61 -28.66
C PRO A 697 21.13 -6.52 -28.46
N ASP A 698 20.64 -5.47 -27.82
CA ASP A 698 19.22 -5.23 -27.54
C ASP A 698 18.57 -4.32 -28.61
N ALA A 699 19.20 -4.19 -29.78
CA ALA A 699 18.67 -3.38 -30.88
C ALA A 699 17.20 -3.72 -31.22
N GLY A 700 16.34 -2.70 -31.20
CA GLY A 700 14.90 -2.81 -31.39
C GLY A 700 14.08 -2.88 -30.10
N PHE A 701 14.73 -3.05 -28.93
CA PHE A 701 14.08 -2.86 -27.63
C PHE A 701 13.66 -1.40 -27.45
N VAL A 702 12.51 -1.17 -26.81
CA VAL A 702 11.94 0.16 -26.58
C VAL A 702 11.88 0.41 -25.08
N PRO A 703 12.75 1.28 -24.54
CA PRO A 703 12.69 1.71 -23.14
C PRO A 703 11.40 2.49 -22.85
N TYR A 704 10.95 2.46 -21.60
CA TYR A 704 9.77 3.18 -21.15
C TYR A 704 10.10 4.10 -19.98
N LEU A 705 9.91 5.39 -20.21
CA LEU A 705 10.32 6.47 -19.32
C LEU A 705 9.15 6.96 -18.47
N TYR A 706 9.40 7.27 -17.21
CA TYR A 706 8.39 7.81 -16.32
C TYR A 706 7.97 9.21 -16.77
N VAL A 707 6.67 9.42 -16.85
CA VAL A 707 6.05 10.73 -17.11
C VAL A 707 5.46 11.28 -15.83
N ASP A 708 4.81 10.43 -15.03
CA ASP A 708 4.29 10.76 -13.71
C ASP A 708 4.17 9.47 -12.88
N GLU A 709 4.30 9.59 -11.57
CA GLU A 709 4.13 8.49 -10.61
C GLU A 709 3.33 8.98 -9.39
N VAL A 710 2.27 8.25 -9.04
CA VAL A 710 1.48 8.49 -7.83
C VAL A 710 1.49 7.24 -6.97
N LYS A 711 2.18 7.28 -5.83
CA LYS A 711 2.05 6.29 -4.75
C LYS A 711 1.07 6.79 -3.69
N TYR A 712 -0.20 6.47 -3.83
CA TYR A 712 -1.27 6.92 -2.92
C TYR A 712 -1.46 5.97 -1.73
N ASN A 713 -2.16 6.42 -0.69
CA ASN A 713 -2.52 5.63 0.49
C ASN A 713 -3.90 6.05 1.05
N ASN A 714 -4.51 5.23 1.90
CA ASN A 714 -5.76 5.56 2.61
C ASN A 714 -5.53 6.11 4.04
N GLU A 715 -4.30 6.03 4.55
CA GLU A 715 -3.91 6.58 5.84
C GLU A 715 -3.38 8.01 5.74
N LEU A 716 -3.41 8.72 6.88
CA LEU A 716 -2.80 10.04 6.97
C LEU A 716 -1.30 9.94 6.61
N PRO A 717 -0.75 10.92 5.86
CA PRO A 717 -1.31 12.24 5.57
C PRO A 717 -2.33 12.33 4.41
N TRP A 718 -2.68 11.22 3.74
CA TRP A 718 -3.65 11.24 2.64
C TRP A 718 -5.09 11.56 3.11
N PRO A 719 -5.93 12.17 2.25
CA PRO A 719 -7.33 12.47 2.56
C PRO A 719 -8.19 11.22 2.85
N ARG A 720 -8.40 10.89 4.13
CA ARG A 720 -9.25 9.75 4.56
C ARG A 720 -10.67 9.73 4.01
N ALA A 721 -11.22 10.87 3.56
CA ALA A 721 -12.56 10.90 2.97
C ALA A 721 -12.62 10.12 1.65
N ALA A 722 -11.48 9.92 0.97
CA ALA A 722 -11.39 9.13 -0.26
C ALA A 722 -11.42 7.60 -0.03
N ASP A 723 -11.39 7.16 1.24
CA ASP A 723 -11.38 5.75 1.62
C ASP A 723 -12.81 5.23 1.88
N GLY A 724 -13.53 4.86 0.82
CA GLY A 724 -14.78 4.10 0.94
C GLY A 724 -16.00 4.92 1.38
N LEU A 725 -15.84 6.23 1.61
CA LEU A 725 -16.93 7.16 1.97
C LEU A 725 -17.52 7.89 0.75
N GLY A 726 -17.07 7.53 -0.46
CA GLY A 726 -17.65 7.98 -1.73
C GLY A 726 -16.98 9.21 -2.33
N ALA A 727 -15.97 9.78 -1.70
CA ALA A 727 -15.07 10.75 -2.33
C ALA A 727 -13.90 10.04 -3.03
N GLY A 728 -13.24 10.72 -3.96
CA GLY A 728 -11.94 10.31 -4.51
C GLY A 728 -10.85 11.32 -4.15
N LEU A 729 -9.62 11.04 -4.57
CA LEU A 729 -8.46 11.93 -4.46
C LEU A 729 -8.38 12.88 -5.66
N GLN A 730 -8.16 14.17 -5.41
CA GLN A 730 -7.88 15.19 -6.42
C GLN A 730 -6.55 15.89 -6.10
N ARG A 731 -5.67 15.96 -7.09
CA ARG A 731 -4.37 16.63 -6.96
C ARG A 731 -4.56 18.15 -7.00
N ILE A 732 -3.86 18.86 -6.12
CA ILE A 732 -3.99 20.31 -5.92
C ILE A 732 -3.21 21.06 -7.00
N ASP A 733 -1.89 20.83 -7.11
CA ASP A 733 -1.06 21.32 -8.22
C ASP A 733 -0.50 20.14 -9.01
N LEU A 734 -0.87 20.07 -10.29
CA LEU A 734 -0.46 19.01 -11.20
C LEU A 734 1.03 19.04 -11.56
N ARG A 735 1.78 20.05 -11.13
CA ARG A 735 3.24 20.16 -11.37
C ARG A 735 4.09 19.66 -10.20
N ILE A 736 3.50 19.48 -9.02
CA ILE A 736 4.18 18.95 -7.82
C ILE A 736 4.05 17.43 -7.83
N ASP A 737 5.07 16.69 -7.37
CA ASP A 737 5.12 15.21 -7.29
C ASP A 737 3.76 14.59 -6.92
N GLY A 738 3.36 13.59 -7.71
CA GLY A 738 2.10 12.89 -7.54
C GLY A 738 2.08 12.05 -6.27
N SER A 739 3.25 11.68 -5.78
CA SER A 739 3.41 10.91 -4.54
C SER A 739 3.51 11.78 -3.28
N ASP A 740 3.48 13.12 -3.40
CA ASP A 740 3.39 14.01 -2.25
C ASP A 740 1.94 14.06 -1.73
N ALA A 741 1.68 13.37 -0.63
CA ALA A 741 0.37 13.33 0.01
C ALA A 741 -0.20 14.71 0.40
N GLY A 742 0.67 15.70 0.66
CA GLY A 742 0.26 17.07 0.95
C GLY A 742 -0.33 17.81 -0.25
N ASN A 743 -0.12 17.27 -1.46
CA ASN A 743 -0.62 17.81 -2.72
C ASN A 743 -1.96 17.19 -3.14
N TRP A 744 -2.71 16.58 -2.22
CA TRP A 744 -4.00 15.94 -2.51
C TRP A 744 -5.12 16.42 -1.58
N THR A 745 -6.32 16.53 -2.14
CA THR A 745 -7.58 16.78 -1.43
C THR A 745 -8.64 15.74 -1.81
N SER A 746 -9.77 15.71 -1.12
CA SER A 746 -10.89 14.84 -1.46
C SER A 746 -11.90 15.56 -2.38
N PHE A 747 -12.44 14.87 -3.37
CA PHE A 747 -13.53 15.37 -4.23
C PHE A 747 -14.71 14.40 -4.26
N LEU A 748 -15.94 14.90 -4.44
CA LEU A 748 -17.13 14.05 -4.61
C LEU A 748 -17.45 13.89 -6.11
N PRO A 749 -17.47 12.66 -6.66
CA PRO A 749 -17.87 12.43 -8.05
C PRO A 749 -19.32 12.88 -8.29
N GLY A 750 -19.55 13.62 -9.38
CA GLY A 750 -20.88 14.11 -9.79
C GLY A 750 -21.43 15.31 -9.01
N VAL A 751 -20.71 15.84 -8.03
CA VAL A 751 -21.08 17.08 -7.32
C VAL A 751 -20.15 18.21 -7.79
N GLY A 752 -20.27 18.61 -9.06
CA GLY A 752 -19.43 19.68 -9.62
C GLY A 752 -19.65 20.05 -11.09
N THR A 753 -20.40 19.27 -11.87
CA THR A 753 -20.49 19.44 -13.34
C THR A 753 -21.88 19.90 -13.83
N LYS A 754 -22.76 20.39 -12.95
CA LYS A 754 -24.09 20.85 -13.37
C LYS A 754 -24.11 22.24 -14.01
N ASP A 755 -23.03 23.01 -13.85
CA ASP A 755 -22.93 24.41 -14.31
C ASP A 755 -21.83 24.60 -15.39
N ASP A 756 -21.31 23.51 -15.95
CA ASP A 756 -20.31 23.43 -17.03
C ASP A 756 -20.63 22.15 -17.84
N LEU A 757 -21.41 22.29 -18.91
CA LEU A 757 -22.10 21.20 -19.61
C LEU A 757 -21.18 20.39 -20.53
N ASP A 758 -20.13 20.98 -21.09
CA ASP A 758 -19.13 20.27 -21.91
C ASP A 758 -17.82 19.98 -21.16
N GLU A 759 -17.72 20.45 -19.92
CA GLU A 759 -16.65 20.18 -18.95
C GLU A 759 -15.26 20.65 -19.43
N ASP A 760 -15.22 21.78 -20.15
CA ASP A 760 -13.98 22.40 -20.62
C ASP A 760 -13.29 23.29 -19.57
N GLY A 761 -13.99 23.55 -18.47
CA GLY A 761 -13.52 24.35 -17.35
C GLY A 761 -14.04 25.79 -17.33
N MET A 762 -14.81 26.21 -18.34
CA MET A 762 -15.62 27.42 -18.33
C MET A 762 -17.03 27.10 -17.84
N SER A 763 -17.67 28.01 -17.10
CA SER A 763 -19.07 27.77 -16.71
C SER A 763 -20.04 28.10 -17.85
N ASP A 764 -21.13 27.33 -17.97
CA ASP A 764 -22.28 27.54 -18.86
C ASP A 764 -22.78 28.98 -18.92
N VAL A 765 -22.76 29.63 -17.75
CA VAL A 765 -23.26 31.00 -17.57
C VAL A 765 -22.31 32.02 -18.19
N TRP A 766 -21.01 31.79 -18.05
CA TRP A 766 -19.96 32.63 -18.61
C TRP A 766 -19.86 32.45 -20.13
N GLU A 767 -19.97 31.21 -20.62
CA GLU A 767 -20.00 30.91 -22.05
C GLU A 767 -21.16 31.61 -22.76
N LYS A 768 -22.37 31.49 -22.19
CA LYS A 768 -23.55 32.21 -22.70
C LYS A 768 -23.39 33.73 -22.64
N LEU A 769 -22.62 34.25 -21.70
CA LEU A 769 -22.38 35.69 -21.56
C LEU A 769 -21.54 36.24 -22.72
N PHE A 770 -20.52 35.48 -23.15
CA PHE A 770 -19.61 35.88 -24.23
C PHE A 770 -19.95 35.29 -25.61
N GLY A 771 -20.98 34.46 -25.68
CA GLY A 771 -21.51 33.91 -26.94
C GLY A 771 -20.84 32.62 -27.40
N PHE A 772 -20.18 31.92 -26.48
CA PHE A 772 -19.65 30.57 -26.62
C PHE A 772 -20.78 29.53 -26.50
N ASP A 773 -20.57 28.33 -27.03
CA ASP A 773 -21.54 27.24 -27.04
C ASP A 773 -21.24 26.28 -25.87
N PRO A 774 -22.07 26.26 -24.80
CA PRO A 774 -21.88 25.39 -23.62
C PRO A 774 -21.87 23.88 -23.88
N SER A 775 -21.98 23.47 -25.13
CA SER A 775 -21.91 22.07 -25.55
C SER A 775 -20.71 21.78 -26.45
N ASP A 776 -19.85 22.78 -26.70
CA ASP A 776 -18.67 22.71 -27.55
C ASP A 776 -17.40 23.16 -26.81
N ALA A 777 -16.84 22.22 -26.04
CA ALA A 777 -15.58 22.36 -25.32
C ALA A 777 -14.39 22.84 -26.17
N SER A 778 -14.49 22.87 -27.50
CA SER A 778 -13.40 23.38 -28.34
C SER A 778 -13.27 24.89 -28.33
N ASP A 779 -14.32 25.62 -27.92
CA ASP A 779 -14.30 27.08 -27.92
C ASP A 779 -13.55 27.67 -26.72
N ALA A 780 -13.40 26.98 -25.58
CA ALA A 780 -12.44 27.31 -24.51
C ALA A 780 -11.02 27.59 -25.04
N PHE A 781 -10.64 26.92 -26.11
CA PHE A 781 -9.28 26.95 -26.66
C PHE A 781 -9.12 27.91 -27.85
N LEU A 782 -10.13 28.73 -28.14
CA LEU A 782 -10.00 29.80 -29.14
C LEU A 782 -9.44 31.07 -28.50
N ASP A 783 -8.65 31.80 -29.28
CA ASP A 783 -8.26 33.19 -29.01
C ASP A 783 -9.23 34.07 -29.81
N THR A 784 -10.35 34.44 -29.18
CA THR A 784 -11.51 35.02 -29.87
C THR A 784 -11.24 36.45 -30.34
N ASP A 785 -10.44 37.20 -29.60
CA ASP A 785 -10.14 38.61 -29.91
C ASP A 785 -8.72 38.83 -30.48
N GLY A 786 -7.88 37.80 -30.51
CA GLY A 786 -6.60 37.75 -31.21
C GLY A 786 -5.44 38.35 -30.43
N ASP A 787 -5.53 38.38 -29.11
CA ASP A 787 -4.51 38.98 -28.24
C ASP A 787 -3.46 37.98 -27.71
N GLY A 788 -3.66 36.70 -27.99
CA GLY A 788 -2.79 35.59 -27.63
C GLY A 788 -3.19 34.86 -26.34
N SER A 789 -4.24 35.28 -25.65
CA SER A 789 -4.87 34.54 -24.56
C SER A 789 -6.01 33.64 -25.07
N LEU A 790 -6.15 32.46 -24.47
CA LEU A 790 -7.29 31.58 -24.77
C LEU A 790 -8.51 31.97 -23.94
N ASN A 791 -9.72 31.73 -24.45
CA ASN A 791 -10.97 32.00 -23.72
C ASN A 791 -10.99 31.42 -22.29
N ILE A 792 -10.46 30.21 -22.10
CA ILE A 792 -10.33 29.58 -20.77
C ILE A 792 -9.34 30.31 -19.84
N GLU A 793 -8.25 30.86 -20.38
CA GLU A 793 -7.28 31.63 -19.60
C GLU A 793 -7.92 32.95 -19.13
N GLU A 794 -8.76 33.54 -19.96
CA GLU A 794 -9.50 34.75 -19.64
C GLU A 794 -10.65 34.52 -18.66
N PHE A 795 -11.33 33.38 -18.77
CA PHE A 795 -12.28 32.94 -17.75
C PHE A 795 -11.62 32.87 -16.36
N LEU A 796 -10.46 32.21 -16.27
CA LEU A 796 -9.68 32.10 -15.04
C LEU A 796 -9.17 33.46 -14.54
N ALA A 797 -8.74 34.34 -15.44
CA ALA A 797 -8.25 35.67 -15.11
C ALA A 797 -9.37 36.70 -14.85
N GLN A 798 -10.63 36.34 -15.09
CA GLN A 798 -11.81 37.22 -15.11
C GLN A 798 -11.64 38.42 -16.06
N THR A 799 -11.07 38.17 -17.24
CA THR A 799 -10.94 39.15 -18.31
C THR A 799 -12.04 38.99 -19.37
N ASP A 800 -12.05 39.85 -20.40
CA ASP A 800 -13.14 39.92 -21.40
C ASP A 800 -12.62 39.37 -22.72
N PRO A 801 -13.01 38.14 -23.10
CA PRO A 801 -12.48 37.41 -24.25
C PRO A 801 -12.92 37.95 -25.61
N THR A 802 -13.63 39.08 -25.60
CA THR A 802 -14.04 39.77 -26.82
C THR A 802 -13.32 41.11 -26.99
N ASN A 803 -12.33 41.40 -26.13
CA ASN A 803 -11.64 42.66 -26.06
C ASN A 803 -10.14 42.48 -25.77
N ALA A 804 -9.33 42.52 -26.83
CA ALA A 804 -7.88 42.34 -26.82
C ALA A 804 -7.05 43.29 -25.91
N GLU A 805 -7.67 44.32 -25.34
CA GLU A 805 -7.03 45.19 -24.32
C GLU A 805 -7.31 44.72 -22.88
N SER A 806 -8.22 43.78 -22.70
CA SER A 806 -8.61 43.17 -21.44
C SER A 806 -7.93 41.81 -21.31
N THR A 807 -6.63 41.80 -21.03
CA THR A 807 -5.85 40.57 -20.84
C THR A 807 -4.94 40.65 -19.63
N LEU A 808 -4.64 39.50 -19.04
CA LEU A 808 -3.69 39.41 -17.94
C LEU A 808 -2.26 39.47 -18.47
N ARG A 809 -1.64 40.63 -18.33
CA ARG A 809 -0.23 40.85 -18.71
C ARG A 809 0.50 41.71 -17.70
N LEU A 810 1.83 41.57 -17.70
CA LEU A 810 2.70 42.54 -17.03
C LEU A 810 2.73 43.84 -17.84
N ASP A 811 2.20 44.92 -17.26
CA ASP A 811 2.23 46.26 -17.87
C ASP A 811 3.63 46.86 -17.81
N SER A 812 4.34 46.67 -16.69
CA SER A 812 5.74 47.07 -16.58
C SER A 812 6.49 46.29 -15.50
N LEU A 813 7.76 46.00 -15.76
CA LEU A 813 8.74 45.52 -14.78
C LEU A 813 9.93 46.50 -14.79
N SER A 814 10.17 47.15 -13.66
CA SER A 814 11.25 48.15 -13.51
C SER A 814 11.99 47.99 -12.19
N LEU A 815 13.19 48.55 -12.06
CA LEU A 815 13.90 48.61 -10.78
C LEU A 815 13.57 49.92 -10.05
N SER A 816 13.60 49.91 -8.71
CA SER A 816 13.60 51.12 -7.90
C SER A 816 14.85 51.98 -8.14
N ASP A 817 14.78 53.27 -7.79
CA ASP A 817 15.88 54.23 -7.99
C ASP A 817 17.20 53.82 -7.31
N ASP A 818 17.12 53.05 -6.21
CA ASP A 818 18.28 52.51 -5.48
C ASP A 818 18.72 51.12 -5.98
N GLY A 819 17.98 50.52 -6.92
CA GLY A 819 18.25 49.22 -7.52
C GLY A 819 17.97 48.01 -6.63
N ASN A 820 17.37 48.21 -5.44
CA ASN A 820 17.16 47.14 -4.46
C ASN A 820 15.80 46.44 -4.57
N GLN A 821 14.87 46.99 -5.33
CA GLN A 821 13.53 46.44 -5.49
C GLN A 821 13.14 46.31 -6.96
N ALA A 822 12.46 45.22 -7.28
CA ALA A 822 11.71 45.07 -8.53
C ALA A 822 10.29 45.63 -8.33
N ILE A 823 9.89 46.54 -9.19
CA ILE A 823 8.55 47.16 -9.22
C ILE A 823 7.78 46.51 -10.38
N VAL A 824 6.77 45.72 -10.01
CA VAL A 824 5.89 44.99 -10.92
C VAL A 824 4.57 45.75 -11.02
N ARG A 825 4.10 46.03 -12.24
CA ARG A 825 2.78 46.63 -12.50
C ARG A 825 1.96 45.79 -13.45
N PHE A 826 0.68 45.59 -13.12
CA PHE A 826 -0.30 44.89 -13.95
C PHE A 826 -1.74 45.33 -13.61
N GLN A 827 -2.68 45.13 -14.54
CA GLN A 827 -4.11 45.28 -14.27
C GLN A 827 -4.63 44.08 -13.48
N ALA A 828 -5.33 44.32 -12.37
CA ALA A 828 -5.81 43.25 -11.51
C ALA A 828 -7.33 43.33 -11.32
N GLN A 829 -7.99 42.17 -11.26
CA GLN A 829 -9.43 42.04 -11.03
C GLN A 829 -9.74 41.86 -9.54
N SER A 830 -10.96 42.25 -9.16
CA SER A 830 -11.41 42.21 -7.77
C SER A 830 -11.77 40.79 -7.40
N GLY A 831 -11.23 40.29 -6.29
CA GLY A 831 -11.51 38.95 -5.80
C GLY A 831 -10.68 37.84 -6.46
N VAL A 832 -9.88 38.15 -7.48
CA VAL A 832 -8.92 37.21 -8.08
C VAL A 832 -7.61 37.26 -7.31
N THR A 833 -7.05 36.09 -6.99
CA THR A 833 -5.77 35.99 -6.30
C THR A 833 -4.64 35.76 -7.30
N TYR A 834 -3.64 36.64 -7.24
CA TYR A 834 -2.45 36.58 -8.07
C TYR A 834 -1.21 36.23 -7.25
N ALA A 835 -0.38 35.33 -7.78
CA ALA A 835 0.98 35.10 -7.32
C ALA A 835 1.98 35.76 -8.27
N ILE A 836 2.98 36.41 -7.70
CA ILE A 836 4.19 36.81 -8.41
C ILE A 836 5.26 35.82 -8.04
N GLU A 837 5.81 35.16 -9.05
CA GLU A 837 6.84 34.15 -8.88
C GLU A 837 8.13 34.58 -9.57
N THR A 838 9.26 34.13 -9.03
CA THR A 838 10.59 34.36 -9.59
C THR A 838 11.34 33.05 -9.82
N THR A 839 12.22 33.03 -10.82
CA THR A 839 13.18 31.95 -11.02
C THR A 839 14.52 32.50 -11.50
N ALA A 840 15.60 31.79 -11.18
CA ALA A 840 16.92 32.06 -11.73
C ALA A 840 17.07 31.54 -13.18
N PHE A 841 16.24 30.56 -13.58
CA PHE A 841 16.34 29.88 -14.87
C PHE A 841 14.99 29.87 -15.57
N ILE A 842 14.83 30.59 -16.68
CA ILE A 842 13.55 30.68 -17.41
C ILE A 842 13.01 29.33 -17.91
N GLN A 843 13.87 28.31 -18.03
CA GLN A 843 13.50 26.96 -18.44
C GLN A 843 13.11 26.04 -17.27
N SER A 844 13.26 26.49 -16.02
CA SER A 844 12.87 25.73 -14.83
C SER A 844 11.36 25.81 -14.60
N ASN A 845 10.75 24.72 -14.12
CA ASN A 845 9.39 24.75 -13.58
C ASN A 845 9.36 25.19 -12.10
N ALA A 846 10.51 25.25 -11.42
CA ALA A 846 10.69 25.75 -10.06
C ALA A 846 10.65 27.29 -10.01
N TRP A 847 9.44 27.82 -10.08
CA TRP A 847 9.14 29.23 -9.86
C TRP A 847 8.77 29.42 -8.40
N LYS A 848 9.52 30.26 -7.69
CA LYS A 848 9.27 30.56 -6.29
C LYS A 848 8.29 31.71 -6.16
N GLU A 849 7.16 31.48 -5.50
CA GLU A 849 6.27 32.57 -5.09
C GLU A 849 7.01 33.52 -4.12
N ILE A 850 7.04 34.81 -4.48
CA ILE A 850 7.66 35.87 -3.68
C ILE A 850 6.65 36.90 -3.20
N ALA A 851 5.47 36.95 -3.81
CA ALA A 851 4.34 37.72 -3.33
C ALA A 851 3.02 37.09 -3.77
N ARG A 852 1.99 37.28 -2.94
CA ARG A 852 0.59 37.05 -3.32
C ARG A 852 -0.26 38.26 -2.99
N THR A 853 -1.31 38.46 -3.78
CA THR A 853 -2.25 39.56 -3.59
C THR A 853 -3.64 39.17 -4.07
N THR A 854 -4.66 39.63 -3.34
CA THR A 854 -6.07 39.49 -3.73
C THR A 854 -6.71 40.87 -3.64
N PRO A 855 -6.79 41.63 -4.75
CA PRO A 855 -7.40 42.95 -4.75
C PRO A 855 -8.87 42.86 -4.34
N THR A 856 -9.33 43.76 -3.47
CA THR A 856 -10.72 43.80 -2.98
C THR A 856 -11.59 44.85 -3.68
N SER A 857 -11.03 45.52 -4.69
CA SER A 857 -11.70 46.51 -5.53
C SER A 857 -11.09 46.50 -6.92
N ALA A 858 -11.92 46.54 -7.97
CA ALA A 858 -11.49 46.64 -9.37
C ALA A 858 -12.16 47.83 -10.09
N PRO A 859 -11.55 48.31 -11.20
CA PRO A 859 -10.19 48.03 -11.67
C PRO A 859 -9.23 49.19 -11.31
N ASP A 860 -8.05 48.86 -10.79
CA ASP A 860 -6.93 49.81 -10.67
C ASP A 860 -5.61 49.07 -10.99
N LEU A 861 -4.70 49.77 -11.67
CA LEU A 861 -3.33 49.34 -11.93
C LEU A 861 -2.65 49.00 -10.59
N LEU A 862 -2.32 47.73 -10.37
CA LEU A 862 -1.66 47.30 -9.14
C LEU A 862 -0.14 47.46 -9.30
N GLU A 863 0.49 48.06 -8.29
CA GLU A 863 1.95 48.20 -8.20
C GLU A 863 2.45 47.45 -6.97
N ILE A 864 3.37 46.50 -7.17
CA ILE A 864 3.99 45.71 -6.10
C ILE A 864 5.50 45.88 -6.15
N SER A 865 6.08 46.27 -5.01
CA SER A 865 7.53 46.34 -4.81
C SER A 865 8.04 45.07 -4.13
N LEU A 866 9.03 44.43 -4.74
CA LEU A 866 9.60 43.15 -4.32
C LEU A 866 11.09 43.33 -4.00
N ASP A 867 11.50 42.97 -2.79
CA ASP A 867 12.91 43.04 -2.40
C ASP A 867 13.76 42.06 -3.24
N ILE A 868 14.87 42.54 -3.80
CA ILE A 868 15.80 41.71 -4.57
C ILE A 868 16.71 40.99 -3.59
N ILE A 869 16.51 39.69 -3.46
CA ILE A 869 17.12 38.88 -2.40
C ILE A 869 18.59 38.51 -2.74
N GLU A 870 19.00 38.51 -4.02
CA GLU A 870 20.37 38.19 -4.49
C GLU A 870 20.76 38.88 -5.83
N PRO A 871 22.07 39.11 -6.12
CA PRO A 871 22.52 39.98 -7.22
C PRO A 871 22.61 39.34 -8.62
N LEU A 872 21.85 38.27 -8.90
CA LEU A 872 21.84 37.60 -10.21
C LEU A 872 20.60 38.00 -11.04
N HIS A 873 20.69 37.86 -12.36
CA HIS A 873 19.57 38.08 -13.27
C HIS A 873 18.41 37.13 -12.91
N GLN A 874 17.22 37.67 -12.63
CA GLN A 874 16.02 36.90 -12.29
C GLN A 874 14.93 37.10 -13.34
N PHE A 875 14.11 36.08 -13.53
CA PHE A 875 12.90 36.12 -14.34
C PHE A 875 11.67 36.19 -13.44
N TYR A 876 10.68 37.00 -13.81
CA TYR A 876 9.43 37.15 -13.08
C TYR A 876 8.25 36.73 -13.95
N ARG A 877 7.25 36.10 -13.34
CA ARG A 877 5.96 35.84 -13.99
C ARG A 877 4.81 36.12 -13.04
N LEU A 878 3.66 36.35 -13.64
CA LEU A 878 2.38 36.54 -12.97
C LEU A 878 1.52 35.30 -13.18
N LYS A 879 0.90 34.78 -12.12
CA LYS A 879 0.07 33.57 -12.14
C LYS A 879 -1.24 33.81 -11.39
N VAL A 880 -2.37 33.38 -11.97
CA VAL A 880 -3.67 33.31 -11.25
C VAL A 880 -3.69 32.05 -10.41
N ILE A 881 -4.13 32.16 -9.15
CA ILE A 881 -4.12 31.07 -8.17
C ILE A 881 -5.53 30.64 -7.77
N GLU A 882 -6.41 31.60 -7.48
CA GLU A 882 -7.78 31.39 -6.97
C GLU A 882 -8.73 32.46 -7.48
#